data_AF-A0A947MLT0-F1
#
_entry.id   AF-A0A947MLT0-F1
#
_cell.length_a   1.000
_cell.length_b   1.000
_cell.length_c   1.000
_cell.angle_alpha   90.00
_cell.angle_beta   90.00
_cell.angle_gamma   90.00
#
_symmetry.space_group_name_H-M   'P 1'
#
loop_
_entity.id
_entity.type
_entity.pdbx_description
1 polymer ?
#
loop_
_entity_poly.entity_id
_entity_poly.type
_entity_poly.pdbx_seq_one_letter_code
_entity_poly.pdbx_strand_id
1 'polypeptide(L)'
;MHKRDRSASLRQSQAQLCRQWSLEDFLIQLEAADVTRAYLVYENGAFRLSHPTLLQPLQAFFELSQDFSSHEGVFIGREAGIDSLFFAFVHDTRRGLAQGGLRFTRYLNLAELLVDGLRLSQGMTRKNALAGLHWGGGKGIMTLPSRFTHPREFEPSPERAACFEAYGRFVASLGGVYYTAEDVGTNTQDMTALLSQNRFTTCIPPERGGSGNPSPFTARGVLRAMQAAWLSIAGSDDLRGVRVAVQGTGNVGAPLIRALDDLGAVVLIADVNATSLSEMLTERPHLQVVDPPEAIFDADADIFAPCAIGAQVNVDTIPRLKVKLVCGAANNILREPEADAERLKQRNIGFVPDFICNRMGIVNCADEWQGYLAEDVQLAAERVFPDTLRVFNYANSRHCTPTQAANDLADMAACELHPLLGHRGRRLIDHLMASGWANAKPKYKKKSGFEPAFVPTLDEPPLRLLWERERFYGGKTPVLAATPINTASAPDLGGIMSSVLLDIKSRSIHRHHQHTPRRVVGSEHGGLALQLAVERNSPYTREELGRAEFFSLCRDHYFRHEALVREQLQQTGAGFDPELWQSPIRDAGRETVDALFQYLFKAGLTYEQECIAYHSPASSSVLVASDLRRGTHRVRARYFLKVLNLEQHEAEVAFYFPEYLPGVVALGVHDEGPYAHWAGQEIKHPLYAHKIPVISSLELENDLEFIVPLARKYHERLAREWQILPEVQLFDADGRVSAPGYEKLSVNEAREKILSQLQAHIRTETGDWSVEMLYCSRSGVSVIPRYSTQLFVKIEDAVRLLYRSISEDEVTFSAPLWKERMLKILSRLSVWCISRQYWWGNPINNSENVFSTWFSMAAWALQGAGWPNNPKPEPIDEVFVDAEWLFRWIVPSLLVGVIVSGRPLFKHVHVHGTLHVMERMLLPQAGMETSEAGAFDETRFIQRMVKRPMKYRLGNVVEPVTLIRRFGADALRLGYVFSLTSHSPEVAMLSEDRLRMARKTLHELNTKVSGFFQLAPRQAFDGVLCEAWQAEDQAIQAQASAWLEQAVLAYGLNQFSEVGSLLVLAVKSLKDYINRVIESRRGPDLSSAVPVVNAVLADYEAAFAPLCPFLFHKLQQWVSMRAGAIEPVRGEPAGLQITPFNNNATT
;
A
#
# COMPACT_ATOMS: atom_id res chain seq x y z
N MET A 1 -13.69 61.10 -16.26
CA MET A 1 -13.59 59.77 -15.62
C MET A 1 -13.74 58.69 -16.68
N HIS A 2 -12.67 57.94 -16.94
CA HIS A 2 -12.67 56.85 -17.92
C HIS A 2 -13.54 55.67 -17.42
N LYS A 3 -13.99 54.78 -18.33
CA LYS A 3 -14.78 53.58 -18.00
C LYS A 3 -14.13 52.70 -16.90
N ARG A 4 -12.79 52.70 -16.79
CA ARG A 4 -12.04 51.99 -15.74
C ARG A 4 -12.23 52.62 -14.34
N ASP A 5 -12.25 53.95 -14.23
CA ASP A 5 -12.42 54.66 -12.95
C ASP A 5 -13.82 54.48 -12.37
N ARG A 6 -14.85 54.47 -13.23
CA ARG A 6 -16.24 54.18 -12.81
C ARG A 6 -16.42 52.74 -12.32
N SER A 7 -15.76 51.77 -12.95
CA SER A 7 -15.80 50.36 -12.54
C SER A 7 -15.07 50.10 -11.22
N ALA A 8 -13.96 50.81 -10.95
CA ALA A 8 -13.26 50.74 -9.66
C ALA A 8 -14.08 51.37 -8.52
N SER A 9 -14.66 52.56 -8.75
CA SER A 9 -15.52 53.25 -7.78
C SER A 9 -16.79 52.45 -7.44
N LEU A 10 -17.42 51.83 -8.44
CA LEU A 10 -18.58 50.95 -8.21
C LEU A 10 -18.21 49.73 -7.38
N ARG A 11 -17.07 49.09 -7.65
CA ARG A 11 -16.59 47.94 -6.85
C ARG A 11 -16.30 48.33 -5.40
N GLN A 12 -15.68 49.49 -5.16
CA GLN A 12 -15.49 50.00 -3.80
C GLN A 12 -16.81 50.24 -3.06
N SER A 13 -17.80 50.85 -3.72
CA SER A 13 -19.13 51.07 -3.14
C SER A 13 -19.85 49.74 -2.80
N GLN A 14 -19.75 48.74 -3.68
CA GLN A 14 -20.35 47.42 -3.47
C GLN A 14 -19.69 46.66 -2.32
N ALA A 15 -18.37 46.70 -2.21
CA ALA A 15 -17.65 46.11 -1.08
C ALA A 15 -17.96 46.83 0.24
N GLN A 16 -18.16 48.15 0.21
CA GLN A 16 -18.56 48.92 1.39
C GLN A 16 -19.97 48.58 1.85
N LEU A 17 -20.90 48.33 0.91
CA LEU A 17 -22.24 47.82 1.23
C LEU A 17 -22.17 46.47 1.96
N CYS A 18 -21.35 45.54 1.47
CA CYS A 18 -21.15 44.24 2.13
C CYS A 18 -20.61 44.38 3.58
N ARG A 19 -19.75 45.38 3.83
CA ARG A 19 -19.21 45.65 5.18
C ARG A 19 -20.25 46.23 6.15
N GLN A 20 -21.30 46.86 5.62
CA GLN A 20 -22.37 47.47 6.42
C GLN A 20 -23.49 46.47 6.75
N TRP A 21 -23.60 45.36 6.03
CA TRP A 21 -24.63 44.35 6.29
C TRP A 21 -24.38 43.61 7.61
N SER A 22 -25.36 43.69 8.51
CA SER A 22 -25.49 42.72 9.58
C SER A 22 -25.88 41.35 9.03
N LEU A 23 -25.76 40.30 9.85
CA LEU A 23 -26.22 38.96 9.46
C LEU A 23 -27.73 38.92 9.24
N GLU A 24 -28.48 39.70 10.01
CA GLU A 24 -29.94 39.83 9.90
C GLU A 24 -30.33 40.56 8.62
N ASP A 25 -29.65 41.66 8.26
CA ASP A 25 -29.87 42.33 6.97
C ASP A 25 -29.69 41.37 5.80
N PHE A 26 -28.63 40.56 5.83
CA PHE A 26 -28.35 39.60 4.78
C PHE A 26 -29.39 38.46 4.74
N LEU A 27 -29.83 37.96 5.90
CA LEU A 27 -30.92 37.00 6.00
C LEU A 27 -32.22 37.57 5.41
N ILE A 28 -32.58 38.82 5.73
CA ILE A 28 -33.73 39.53 5.17
C ILE A 28 -33.63 39.63 3.65
N GLN A 29 -32.44 39.93 3.10
CA GLN A 29 -32.25 39.95 1.65
C GLN A 29 -32.45 38.58 1.00
N LEU A 30 -31.97 37.50 1.64
CA LEU A 30 -32.16 36.11 1.17
C LEU A 30 -33.64 35.69 1.24
N GLU A 31 -34.37 36.11 2.27
CA GLU A 31 -35.80 35.83 2.43
C GLU A 31 -36.65 36.60 1.43
N ALA A 32 -36.39 37.90 1.26
CA ALA A 32 -37.08 38.75 0.29
C ALA A 32 -36.91 38.25 -1.16
N ALA A 33 -35.78 37.60 -1.45
CA ALA A 33 -35.48 37.01 -2.75
C ALA A 33 -35.92 35.53 -2.89
N ASP A 34 -36.52 34.91 -1.87
CA ASP A 34 -36.83 33.47 -1.78
C ASP A 34 -35.61 32.55 -2.08
N VAL A 35 -34.42 33.00 -1.70
CA VAL A 35 -33.16 32.28 -1.94
C VAL A 35 -32.86 31.40 -0.73
N THR A 36 -32.90 30.08 -0.90
CA THR A 36 -32.52 29.11 0.14
C THR A 36 -31.07 28.66 0.05
N ARG A 37 -30.47 28.73 -1.14
CA ARG A 37 -29.08 28.35 -1.40
C ARG A 37 -28.44 29.27 -2.43
N ALA A 38 -27.17 29.59 -2.26
CA ALA A 38 -26.43 30.45 -3.16
C ALA A 38 -24.96 30.04 -3.23
N TYR A 39 -24.25 30.43 -4.29
CA TYR A 39 -22.81 30.21 -4.41
C TYR A 39 -22.08 31.36 -5.09
N LEU A 40 -20.79 31.50 -4.73
CA LEU A 40 -19.78 32.27 -5.45
C LEU A 40 -18.64 31.30 -5.80
N VAL A 41 -18.49 30.95 -7.08
CA VAL A 41 -17.43 30.03 -7.56
C VAL A 41 -16.39 30.82 -8.33
N TYR A 42 -15.12 30.62 -8.03
CA TYR A 42 -14.02 31.27 -8.75
C TYR A 42 -13.42 30.30 -9.76
N GLU A 43 -13.30 30.73 -11.01
CA GLU A 43 -12.72 29.93 -12.10
C GLU A 43 -12.04 30.84 -13.11
N ASN A 44 -10.83 30.48 -13.54
CA ASN A 44 -10.10 31.17 -14.62
C ASN A 44 -9.99 32.69 -14.43
N GLY A 45 -9.81 33.15 -13.20
CA GLY A 45 -9.65 34.57 -12.88
C GLY A 45 -10.96 35.35 -12.73
N ALA A 46 -12.12 34.69 -12.73
CA ALA A 46 -13.43 35.35 -12.65
C ALA A 46 -14.40 34.62 -11.71
N PHE A 47 -15.33 35.37 -11.11
CA PHE A 47 -16.42 34.81 -10.31
C PHE A 47 -17.65 34.44 -11.16
N ARG A 48 -18.25 33.30 -10.81
CA ARG A 48 -19.60 32.90 -11.23
C ARG A 48 -20.52 32.92 -10.02
N LEU A 49 -21.60 33.70 -10.14
CA LEU A 49 -22.58 33.92 -9.09
C LEU A 49 -23.88 33.19 -9.42
N SER A 50 -24.45 32.48 -8.45
CA SER A 50 -25.79 31.89 -8.64
C SER A 50 -26.89 32.95 -8.71
N HIS A 51 -26.75 34.02 -7.92
CA HIS A 51 -27.71 35.13 -7.81
C HIS A 51 -26.97 36.47 -7.94
N PRO A 52 -26.68 36.93 -9.17
CA PRO A 52 -25.80 38.08 -9.39
C PRO A 52 -26.24 39.36 -8.67
N THR A 53 -27.53 39.71 -8.71
CA THR A 53 -28.06 40.93 -8.08
C THR A 53 -27.85 40.96 -6.57
N LEU A 54 -27.96 39.81 -5.91
CA LEU A 54 -27.81 39.67 -4.46
C LEU A 54 -26.34 39.54 -4.03
N LEU A 55 -25.53 38.81 -4.81
CA LEU A 55 -24.16 38.42 -4.43
C LEU A 55 -23.07 39.37 -4.94
N GLN A 56 -23.42 40.36 -5.76
CA GLN A 56 -22.46 41.35 -6.28
C GLN A 56 -21.68 42.11 -5.18
N PRO A 57 -22.28 42.50 -4.03
CA PRO A 57 -21.54 43.06 -2.89
C PRO A 57 -20.47 42.11 -2.34
N LEU A 58 -20.77 40.81 -2.24
CA LEU A 58 -19.85 39.78 -1.74
C LEU A 58 -18.71 39.54 -2.74
N GLN A 59 -19.02 39.49 -4.04
CA GLN A 59 -18.00 39.42 -5.09
C GLN A 59 -17.03 40.59 -4.98
N ALA A 60 -17.55 41.82 -4.90
CA ALA A 60 -16.72 43.02 -4.79
C ALA A 60 -15.89 43.02 -3.50
N PHE A 61 -16.45 42.50 -2.40
CA PHE A 61 -15.72 42.30 -1.15
C PHE A 61 -14.55 41.31 -1.33
N PHE A 62 -14.76 40.16 -1.98
CA PHE A 62 -13.69 39.19 -2.24
C PHE A 62 -12.62 39.73 -3.19
N GLU A 63 -13.00 40.40 -4.28
CA GLU A 63 -12.05 41.00 -5.23
C GLU A 63 -11.13 42.05 -4.59
N LEU A 64 -11.57 42.69 -3.50
CA LEU A 64 -10.81 43.71 -2.77
C LEU A 64 -10.21 43.20 -1.44
N SER A 65 -10.47 41.94 -1.07
CA SER A 65 -9.97 41.37 0.18
C SER A 65 -8.60 40.73 -0.04
N GLN A 66 -7.66 41.04 0.87
CA GLN A 66 -6.36 40.36 0.92
C GLN A 66 -6.47 38.90 1.38
N ASP A 67 -7.58 38.53 2.02
CA ASP A 67 -7.81 37.18 2.56
C ASP A 67 -8.36 36.22 1.48
N PHE A 68 -8.81 36.75 0.34
CA PHE A 68 -9.26 35.91 -0.77
C PHE A 68 -8.06 35.40 -1.59
N SER A 69 -7.73 34.13 -1.41
CA SER A 69 -6.63 33.46 -2.11
C SER A 69 -7.12 32.49 -3.19
N SER A 70 -7.88 32.98 -4.18
CA SER A 70 -8.40 32.17 -5.29
C SER A 70 -9.23 30.95 -4.84
N HIS A 71 -10.03 31.12 -3.79
CA HIS A 71 -10.88 30.05 -3.26
C HIS A 71 -11.80 29.48 -4.34
N GLU A 72 -11.79 28.16 -4.53
CA GLU A 72 -12.59 27.50 -5.57
C GLU A 72 -14.10 27.75 -5.45
N GLY A 73 -14.62 27.89 -4.23
CA GLY A 73 -16.02 28.28 -4.05
C GLY A 73 -16.45 28.58 -2.61
N VAL A 74 -17.46 29.44 -2.49
CA VAL A 74 -18.18 29.72 -1.24
C VAL A 74 -19.65 29.40 -1.46
N PHE A 75 -20.19 28.49 -0.65
CA PHE A 75 -21.57 28.04 -0.69
C PHE A 75 -22.33 28.56 0.52
N ILE A 76 -23.55 29.04 0.30
CA ILE A 76 -24.41 29.68 1.29
C ILE A 76 -25.74 28.91 1.32
N GLY A 77 -26.29 28.71 2.51
CA GLY A 77 -27.58 28.07 2.72
C GLY A 77 -28.38 28.68 3.87
N ARG A 78 -29.69 28.53 3.81
CA ARG A 78 -30.64 28.73 4.91
C ARG A 78 -31.74 27.69 4.84
N GLU A 79 -32.41 27.43 5.97
CA GLU A 79 -33.60 26.60 6.02
C GLU A 79 -34.74 27.36 6.71
N ALA A 80 -35.95 27.30 6.14
CA ALA A 80 -37.10 27.99 6.70
C ALA A 80 -37.42 27.49 8.12
N GLY A 81 -37.62 28.41 9.06
CA GLY A 81 -37.86 28.09 10.48
C GLY A 81 -36.58 27.83 11.29
N ILE A 82 -35.39 27.91 10.68
CA ILE A 82 -34.10 27.84 11.38
C ILE A 82 -33.46 29.23 11.32
N ASP A 83 -33.27 29.85 12.48
CA ASP A 83 -32.62 31.16 12.64
C ASP A 83 -31.08 31.03 12.59
N SER A 84 -30.55 30.48 11.50
CA SER A 84 -29.10 30.33 11.29
C SER A 84 -28.77 30.35 9.80
N LEU A 85 -27.68 31.02 9.44
CA LEU A 85 -27.08 30.98 8.12
C LEU A 85 -25.98 29.92 8.06
N PHE A 86 -25.90 29.22 6.94
CA PHE A 86 -24.95 28.14 6.69
C PHE A 86 -23.96 28.56 5.61
N PHE A 87 -22.67 28.37 5.88
CA PHE A 87 -21.60 28.60 4.91
C PHE A 87 -20.69 27.38 4.82
N ALA A 88 -20.19 27.13 3.61
CA ALA A 88 -19.07 26.24 3.34
C ALA A 88 -18.09 26.93 2.39
N PHE A 89 -16.87 27.17 2.86
CA PHE A 89 -15.76 27.75 2.13
C PHE A 89 -14.86 26.62 1.64
N VAL A 90 -14.55 26.61 0.34
CA VAL A 90 -13.65 25.65 -0.30
C VAL A 90 -12.50 26.43 -0.90
N HIS A 91 -11.30 26.25 -0.35
CA HIS A 91 -10.10 26.98 -0.79
C HIS A 91 -9.46 26.28 -1.99
N ASP A 92 -9.03 25.03 -1.83
CA ASP A 92 -8.27 24.29 -2.85
C ASP A 92 -8.55 22.78 -2.75
N THR A 93 -8.91 22.14 -3.88
CA THR A 93 -9.20 20.70 -3.96
C THR A 93 -8.19 19.88 -4.79
N ARG A 94 -7.02 20.45 -5.13
CA ARG A 94 -5.97 19.74 -5.88
C ARG A 94 -5.43 18.52 -5.13
N ARG A 95 -5.23 18.65 -3.81
CA ARG A 95 -4.79 17.57 -2.91
C ARG A 95 -5.89 16.59 -2.51
N GLY A 96 -7.14 16.81 -2.90
CA GLY A 96 -8.28 15.97 -2.53
C GLY A 96 -9.56 16.77 -2.34
N LEU A 97 -10.61 16.16 -1.81
CA LEU A 97 -11.85 16.89 -1.46
C LEU A 97 -11.56 17.90 -0.34
N ALA A 98 -12.37 18.93 -0.15
CA ALA A 98 -12.12 19.92 0.90
C ALA A 98 -12.58 19.39 2.27
N GLN A 99 -11.74 19.53 3.29
CA GLN A 99 -12.09 19.17 4.66
C GLN A 99 -11.73 20.26 5.66
N GLY A 100 -12.57 20.42 6.67
CA GLY A 100 -12.30 21.20 7.86
C GLY A 100 -13.53 21.31 8.76
N GLY A 101 -13.34 21.76 10.01
CA GLY A 101 -14.43 21.77 11.00
C GLY A 101 -15.53 22.83 10.76
N LEU A 102 -16.65 22.65 11.45
CA LEU A 102 -17.80 23.56 11.49
C LEU A 102 -17.69 24.52 12.68
N ARG A 103 -17.42 25.79 12.40
CA ARG A 103 -17.46 26.83 13.43
C ARG A 103 -18.89 27.25 13.74
N PHE A 104 -19.27 27.19 15.01
CA PHE A 104 -20.58 27.63 15.49
C PHE A 104 -20.42 28.78 16.48
N THR A 105 -20.60 30.02 16.01
CA THR A 105 -20.38 31.22 16.84
C THR A 105 -21.21 32.41 16.33
N ARG A 106 -21.17 33.51 17.09
CA ARG A 106 -21.73 34.80 16.71
C ARG A 106 -20.67 35.65 16.01
N TYR A 107 -21.08 36.38 14.97
CA TYR A 107 -20.27 37.42 14.32
C TYR A 107 -21.00 38.76 14.41
N LEU A 108 -20.25 39.86 14.39
CA LEU A 108 -20.82 41.21 14.48
C LEU A 108 -21.51 41.60 13.17
N ASN A 109 -20.94 41.22 12.04
CA ASN A 109 -21.45 41.54 10.70
C ASN A 109 -21.00 40.48 9.68
N LEU A 110 -21.55 40.58 8.46
CA LEU A 110 -21.25 39.63 7.40
C LEU A 110 -19.77 39.65 6.99
N ALA A 111 -19.12 40.82 6.97
CA ALA A 111 -17.73 40.92 6.54
C ALA A 111 -16.77 40.17 7.48
N GLU A 112 -17.00 40.21 8.80
CA GLU A 112 -16.23 39.45 9.78
C GLU A 112 -16.33 37.94 9.53
N LEU A 113 -17.55 37.43 9.31
CA LEU A 113 -17.79 36.02 8.98
C LEU A 113 -17.06 35.60 7.71
N LEU A 114 -17.13 36.43 6.66
CA LEU A 114 -16.48 36.15 5.39
C LEU A 114 -14.95 36.11 5.51
N VAL A 115 -14.35 37.05 6.25
CA VAL A 115 -12.90 37.06 6.50
C VAL A 115 -12.48 35.81 7.27
N ASP A 116 -13.21 35.44 8.32
CA ASP A 116 -12.89 34.25 9.11
C ASP A 116 -12.98 32.97 8.26
N GLY A 117 -14.04 32.83 7.45
CA GLY A 117 -14.21 31.69 6.55
C GLY A 117 -13.10 31.53 5.51
N LEU A 118 -12.67 32.63 4.89
CA LEU A 118 -11.56 32.63 3.92
C LEU A 118 -10.24 32.23 4.59
N ARG A 119 -9.87 32.88 5.70
CA ARG A 119 -8.62 32.59 6.41
C ARG A 119 -8.56 31.15 6.91
N LEU A 120 -9.64 30.65 7.50
CA LEU A 120 -9.67 29.30 8.06
C LEU A 120 -9.62 28.22 6.98
N SER A 121 -10.32 28.39 5.85
CA SER A 121 -10.30 27.41 4.77
C SER A 121 -8.94 27.36 4.07
N GLN A 122 -8.27 28.50 3.88
CA GLN A 122 -6.88 28.57 3.44
C GLN A 122 -5.93 27.90 4.45
N GLY A 123 -6.11 28.17 5.74
CA GLY A 123 -5.36 27.52 6.81
C GLY A 123 -5.52 25.99 6.79
N MET A 124 -6.69 25.46 6.45
CA MET A 124 -6.91 24.02 6.30
C MET A 124 -6.17 23.43 5.10
N THR A 125 -6.06 24.14 3.97
CA THR A 125 -5.22 23.69 2.85
C THR A 125 -3.77 23.50 3.30
N ARG A 126 -3.20 24.50 3.96
CA ARG A 126 -1.82 24.46 4.46
C ARG A 126 -1.62 23.37 5.51
N LYS A 127 -2.54 23.29 6.48
CA LYS A 127 -2.51 22.29 7.56
C LYS A 127 -2.58 20.87 7.03
N ASN A 128 -3.51 20.58 6.10
CA ASN A 128 -3.64 19.27 5.46
C ASN A 128 -2.39 18.92 4.63
N ALA A 129 -1.92 19.87 3.81
CA ALA A 129 -0.74 19.64 2.98
C ALA A 129 0.51 19.34 3.81
N LEU A 130 0.77 20.14 4.85
CA LEU A 130 1.96 19.97 5.69
C LEU A 130 1.85 18.74 6.62
N ALA A 131 0.64 18.33 7.01
CA ALA A 131 0.41 17.07 7.70
C ALA A 131 0.61 15.83 6.79
N GLY A 132 0.85 16.03 5.49
CA GLY A 132 0.97 14.94 4.51
C GLY A 132 -0.37 14.30 4.16
N LEU A 133 -1.49 14.95 4.47
CA LEU A 133 -2.83 14.46 4.19
C LEU A 133 -3.19 14.70 2.72
N HIS A 134 -3.95 13.77 2.14
CA HIS A 134 -4.52 13.90 0.79
C HIS A 134 -5.91 14.54 0.84
N TRP A 135 -5.96 15.71 1.50
CA TRP A 135 -7.16 16.52 1.66
C TRP A 135 -6.90 17.95 1.20
N GLY A 136 -7.89 18.54 0.55
CA GLY A 136 -7.98 19.96 0.27
C GLY A 136 -8.40 20.76 1.50
N GLY A 137 -8.44 22.09 1.38
CA GLY A 137 -8.86 22.97 2.48
C GLY A 137 -10.31 23.39 2.37
N GLY A 138 -11.08 23.12 3.42
CA GLY A 138 -12.46 23.58 3.56
C GLY A 138 -12.76 24.15 4.93
N LYS A 139 -13.84 24.92 5.04
CA LYS A 139 -14.34 25.39 6.33
C LYS A 139 -15.85 25.59 6.35
N GLY A 140 -16.51 25.10 7.40
CA GLY A 140 -17.92 25.33 7.65
C GLY A 140 -18.10 26.45 8.66
N ILE A 141 -19.08 27.33 8.43
CA ILE A 141 -19.55 28.28 9.44
C ILE A 141 -21.07 28.18 9.54
N MET A 142 -21.58 28.07 10.76
CA MET A 142 -23.00 28.20 11.08
C MET A 142 -23.15 29.33 12.08
N THR A 143 -24.01 30.31 11.77
CA THR A 143 -24.24 31.43 12.69
C THR A 143 -25.07 30.97 13.88
N LEU A 144 -24.68 31.43 15.07
CA LEU A 144 -25.50 31.26 16.28
C LEU A 144 -26.87 31.95 16.08
N PRO A 145 -27.98 31.34 16.53
CA PRO A 145 -29.28 32.01 16.49
C PRO A 145 -29.27 33.36 17.19
N SER A 146 -30.00 34.32 16.62
CA SER A 146 -29.96 35.74 16.99
C SER A 146 -30.22 36.01 18.48
N ARG A 147 -31.02 35.13 19.10
CA ARG A 147 -31.37 35.18 20.53
C ARG A 147 -30.23 34.83 21.50
N PHE A 148 -29.16 34.19 21.04
CA PHE A 148 -28.04 33.78 21.88
C PHE A 148 -26.81 34.62 21.62
N THR A 149 -26.02 34.87 22.67
CA THR A 149 -24.79 35.66 22.57
C THR A 149 -23.54 34.81 22.58
N HIS A 150 -23.61 33.61 23.15
CA HIS A 150 -22.51 32.66 23.21
C HIS A 150 -22.99 31.21 22.96
N PRO A 151 -22.23 30.34 22.27
CA PRO A 151 -22.64 28.95 21.98
C PRO A 151 -22.99 28.09 23.19
N ARG A 152 -22.39 28.40 24.36
CA ARG A 152 -22.68 27.73 25.64
C ARG A 152 -24.08 28.04 26.18
N GLU A 153 -24.71 29.13 25.75
CA GLU A 153 -26.08 29.45 26.16
C GLU A 153 -27.12 28.58 25.42
N PHE A 154 -26.74 28.00 24.28
CA PHE A 154 -27.61 27.13 23.50
C PHE A 154 -27.39 25.67 23.86
N GLU A 155 -27.91 25.28 25.02
CA GLU A 155 -27.77 23.94 25.58
C GLU A 155 -28.36 22.83 24.68
N PRO A 156 -27.91 21.57 24.84
CA PRO A 156 -28.46 20.42 24.12
C PRO A 156 -29.99 20.34 24.22
N SER A 157 -30.66 20.45 23.07
CA SER A 157 -32.11 20.50 22.95
C SER A 157 -32.56 20.00 21.57
N PRO A 158 -33.84 19.59 21.41
CA PRO A 158 -34.38 19.24 20.10
C PRO A 158 -34.22 20.36 19.05
N GLU A 159 -34.26 21.62 19.49
CA GLU A 159 -34.05 22.79 18.64
C GLU A 159 -32.59 22.89 18.16
N ARG A 160 -31.61 22.69 19.06
CA ARG A 160 -30.20 22.62 18.69
C ARG A 160 -29.96 21.48 17.69
N ALA A 161 -30.49 20.29 17.98
CA ALA A 161 -30.39 19.15 17.08
C ALA A 161 -30.98 19.45 15.69
N ALA A 162 -32.16 20.08 15.63
CA ALA A 162 -32.78 20.49 14.36
C ALA A 162 -31.90 21.46 13.55
N CYS A 163 -31.21 22.40 14.21
CA CYS A 163 -30.27 23.30 13.54
C CYS A 163 -29.10 22.54 12.90
N PHE A 164 -28.48 21.60 13.63
CA PHE A 164 -27.38 20.78 13.10
C PHE A 164 -27.85 19.79 12.03
N GLU A 165 -29.06 19.23 12.15
CA GLU A 165 -29.66 18.43 11.07
C GLU A 165 -29.87 19.28 9.80
N ALA A 166 -30.31 20.53 9.92
CA ALA A 166 -30.46 21.44 8.79
C ALA A 166 -29.13 21.74 8.10
N TYR A 167 -28.07 22.00 8.88
CA TYR A 167 -26.73 22.13 8.32
C TYR A 167 -26.24 20.81 7.67
N GLY A 168 -26.60 19.66 8.25
CA GLY A 168 -26.28 18.35 7.70
C GLY A 168 -26.91 18.14 6.31
N ARG A 169 -28.17 18.54 6.14
CA ARG A 169 -28.85 18.54 4.84
C ARG A 169 -28.16 19.49 3.85
N PHE A 170 -27.73 20.67 4.30
CA PHE A 170 -26.96 21.60 3.49
C PHE A 170 -25.66 20.96 2.99
N VAL A 171 -24.85 20.37 3.88
CA VAL A 171 -23.61 19.66 3.52
C VAL A 171 -23.87 18.47 2.58
N ALA A 172 -24.91 17.66 2.85
CA ALA A 172 -25.31 16.57 1.96
C ALA A 172 -25.57 17.06 0.53
N SER A 173 -26.18 18.24 0.40
CA SER A 173 -26.53 18.83 -0.89
C SER A 173 -25.30 19.25 -1.70
N LEU A 174 -24.13 19.42 -1.07
CA LEU A 174 -22.87 19.78 -1.75
C LEU A 174 -22.17 18.58 -2.41
N GLY A 175 -22.74 17.38 -2.32
CA GLY A 175 -22.28 16.21 -3.09
C GLY A 175 -20.88 15.70 -2.72
N GLY A 176 -20.35 16.10 -1.57
CA GLY A 176 -19.03 15.68 -1.07
C GLY A 176 -17.87 16.54 -1.55
N VAL A 177 -18.10 17.76 -2.03
CA VAL A 177 -17.00 18.72 -2.23
C VAL A 177 -16.38 19.15 -0.90
N TYR A 178 -17.20 19.27 0.16
CA TYR A 178 -16.80 19.67 1.51
C TYR A 178 -17.19 18.61 2.54
N TYR A 179 -16.23 18.27 3.40
CA TYR A 179 -16.37 17.38 4.55
C TYR A 179 -16.20 18.17 5.84
N THR A 180 -17.18 18.03 6.73
CA THR A 180 -17.23 18.78 7.99
C THR A 180 -16.76 17.95 9.19
N ALA A 181 -16.42 18.63 10.28
CA ALA A 181 -15.86 18.06 11.50
C ALA A 181 -16.17 18.96 12.70
N GLU A 182 -15.77 18.55 13.90
CA GLU A 182 -15.86 19.38 15.10
C GLU A 182 -14.92 20.61 15.00
N ASP A 183 -15.40 21.76 15.48
CA ASP A 183 -14.62 22.98 15.74
C ASP A 183 -15.28 23.80 16.87
N VAL A 184 -14.72 24.98 17.19
CA VAL A 184 -15.23 25.94 18.17
C VAL A 184 -16.75 26.09 18.10
N GLY A 185 -17.40 25.83 19.24
CA GLY A 185 -18.85 25.95 19.44
C GLY A 185 -19.64 24.67 19.13
N THR A 186 -18.99 23.62 18.63
CA THR A 186 -19.59 22.32 18.35
C THR A 186 -19.03 21.23 19.27
N ASN A 187 -19.69 20.07 19.28
CA ASN A 187 -19.24 18.88 20.00
C ASN A 187 -19.61 17.59 19.22
N THR A 188 -19.20 16.44 19.73
CA THR A 188 -19.45 15.13 19.09
C THR A 188 -20.94 14.76 19.00
N GLN A 189 -21.81 15.29 19.87
CA GLN A 189 -23.26 15.10 19.76
C GLN A 189 -23.85 15.92 18.61
N ASP A 190 -23.34 17.14 18.37
CA ASP A 190 -23.71 17.94 17.21
C ASP A 190 -23.31 17.23 15.90
N MET A 191 -22.12 16.58 15.88
CA MET A 191 -21.68 15.76 14.74
C MET A 191 -22.59 14.56 14.49
N THR A 192 -23.18 14.00 15.55
CA THR A 192 -24.21 12.94 15.43
C THR A 192 -25.47 13.44 14.72
N ALA A 193 -25.94 14.65 15.06
CA ALA A 193 -27.09 15.26 14.39
C ALA A 193 -26.80 15.53 12.90
N LEU A 194 -25.61 16.03 12.58
CA LEU A 194 -25.13 16.21 11.21
C LEU A 194 -25.12 14.90 10.42
N LEU A 195 -24.48 13.87 10.98
CA LEU A 195 -24.35 12.54 10.35
C LEU A 195 -25.71 11.90 10.05
N SER A 196 -26.74 12.18 10.85
CA SER A 196 -28.09 11.67 10.60
C SER A 196 -28.66 12.09 9.24
N GLN A 197 -28.14 13.18 8.67
CA GLN A 197 -28.59 13.77 7.41
C GLN A 197 -27.55 13.67 6.27
N ASN A 198 -26.29 13.32 6.57
CA ASN A 198 -25.21 13.29 5.58
C ASN A 198 -24.08 12.32 5.91
N ARG A 199 -23.27 11.93 4.92
CA ARG A 199 -22.10 11.04 5.08
C ARG A 199 -20.75 11.77 5.00
N PHE A 200 -20.76 13.09 4.91
CA PHE A 200 -19.60 13.96 4.73
C PHE A 200 -19.24 14.66 6.05
N THR A 201 -19.39 13.94 7.17
CA THR A 201 -19.14 14.43 8.54
C THR A 201 -18.17 13.47 9.22
N THR A 202 -17.22 14.03 9.96
CA THR A 202 -16.17 13.35 10.73
C THR A 202 -16.18 13.87 12.18
N CYS A 203 -15.31 13.36 13.04
CA CYS A 203 -15.39 13.52 14.51
C CYS A 203 -16.66 12.87 15.09
N ILE A 204 -17.09 11.74 14.53
CA ILE A 204 -18.22 10.99 15.05
C ILE A 204 -17.83 10.39 16.43
N PRO A 205 -18.75 10.32 17.41
CA PRO A 205 -18.43 9.74 18.72
C PRO A 205 -17.85 8.32 18.63
N PRO A 206 -16.90 7.94 19.51
CA PRO A 206 -16.27 6.61 19.49
C PRO A 206 -17.27 5.46 19.60
N GLU A 207 -18.35 5.63 20.37
CA GLU A 207 -19.44 4.64 20.49
C GLU A 207 -20.18 4.36 19.17
N ARG A 208 -19.97 5.19 18.14
CA ARG A 208 -20.49 5.03 16.78
C ARG A 208 -19.39 4.73 15.76
N GLY A 209 -18.18 4.39 16.22
CA GLY A 209 -17.04 4.02 15.38
C GLY A 209 -16.26 5.19 14.78
N GLY A 210 -16.45 6.42 15.28
CA GLY A 210 -15.71 7.60 14.83
C GLY A 210 -14.51 7.95 15.69
N SER A 211 -13.82 9.03 15.32
CA SER A 211 -12.55 9.46 15.93
C SER A 211 -12.71 10.20 17.27
N GLY A 212 -13.93 10.61 17.61
CA GLY A 212 -14.22 11.37 18.84
C GLY A 212 -13.46 12.70 18.96
N ASN A 213 -13.23 13.12 20.20
CA ASN A 213 -12.59 14.39 20.51
C ASN A 213 -11.07 14.33 20.18
N PRO A 214 -10.55 15.19 19.28
CA PRO A 214 -9.16 15.12 18.84
C PRO A 214 -8.15 15.81 19.77
N SER A 215 -8.60 16.38 20.90
CA SER A 215 -7.78 17.20 21.79
C SER A 215 -6.57 16.48 22.41
N PRO A 216 -6.66 15.20 22.86
CA PRO A 216 -5.50 14.50 23.41
C PRO A 216 -4.35 14.33 22.40
N PHE A 217 -4.67 14.00 21.15
CA PHE A 217 -3.66 13.88 20.09
C PHE A 217 -3.08 15.24 19.70
N THR A 218 -3.88 16.30 19.78
CA THR A 218 -3.42 17.68 19.60
C THR A 218 -2.39 18.06 20.65
N ALA A 219 -2.63 17.72 21.92
CA ALA A 219 -1.65 17.94 22.98
C ALA A 219 -0.34 17.16 22.75
N ARG A 220 -0.43 15.89 22.31
CA ARG A 220 0.75 15.10 21.93
C ARG A 220 1.53 15.75 20.78
N GLY A 221 0.84 16.24 19.75
CA GLY A 221 1.47 16.95 18.64
C GLY A 221 2.23 18.20 19.11
N VAL A 222 1.61 19.00 19.98
CA VAL A 222 2.25 20.20 20.56
C VAL A 222 3.49 19.83 21.37
N LEU A 223 3.42 18.77 22.17
CA LEU A 223 4.59 18.28 22.91
C LEU A 223 5.74 17.89 21.97
N ARG A 224 5.47 17.12 20.92
CA ARG A 224 6.50 16.69 19.96
C ARG A 224 7.09 17.86 19.17
N ALA A 225 6.27 18.86 18.82
CA ALA A 225 6.74 20.10 18.21
C ALA A 225 7.65 20.88 19.18
N MET A 226 7.26 20.95 20.46
CA MET A 226 8.02 21.64 21.50
C MET A 226 9.39 20.99 21.68
N GLN A 227 9.47 19.66 21.75
CA GLN A 227 10.74 18.93 21.86
C GLN A 227 11.65 19.14 20.65
N ALA A 228 11.10 19.13 19.43
CA ALA A 228 11.87 19.38 18.21
C ALA A 228 12.41 20.82 18.12
N ALA A 229 11.57 21.80 18.46
CA ALA A 229 11.99 23.19 18.51
C ALA A 229 13.03 23.43 19.63
N TRP A 230 12.85 22.77 20.78
CA TRP A 230 13.81 22.81 21.88
C TRP A 230 15.16 22.21 21.47
N LEU A 231 15.18 21.07 20.78
CA LEU A 231 16.40 20.49 20.20
C LEU A 231 17.13 21.48 19.28
N SER A 232 16.38 22.21 18.45
CA SER A 232 16.95 23.20 17.52
C SER A 232 17.57 24.42 18.22
N ILE A 233 17.07 24.78 19.40
CA ILE A 233 17.47 25.99 20.14
C ILE A 233 18.48 25.70 21.25
N ALA A 234 18.27 24.62 22.00
CA ALA A 234 19.02 24.25 23.19
C ALA A 234 19.96 23.05 22.98
N GLY A 235 19.87 22.35 21.84
CA GLY A 235 20.73 21.20 21.52
C GLY A 235 20.31 19.87 22.16
N SER A 236 19.16 19.81 22.83
CA SER A 236 18.56 18.59 23.41
C SER A 236 17.04 18.64 23.28
N ASP A 237 16.39 17.49 23.09
CA ASP A 237 14.94 17.32 23.07
C ASP A 237 14.33 17.00 24.45
N ASP A 238 15.18 16.93 25.49
CA ASP A 238 14.81 16.69 26.87
C ASP A 238 14.21 17.95 27.52
N LEU A 239 13.02 17.80 28.10
CA LEU A 239 12.28 18.88 28.77
C LEU A 239 12.38 18.82 30.30
N ARG A 240 13.14 17.87 30.87
CA ARG A 240 13.35 17.78 32.31
C ARG A 240 13.95 19.07 32.87
N GLY A 241 13.27 19.65 33.86
CA GLY A 241 13.68 20.91 34.49
C GLY A 241 13.45 22.17 33.66
N VAL A 242 12.98 22.05 32.41
CA VAL A 242 12.64 23.20 31.56
C VAL A 242 11.38 23.87 32.10
N ARG A 243 11.40 25.20 32.23
CA ARG A 243 10.26 25.96 32.77
C ARG A 243 9.27 26.29 31.65
N VAL A 244 8.04 25.78 31.72
CA VAL A 244 7.02 25.96 30.68
C VAL A 244 5.81 26.71 31.22
N ALA A 245 5.54 27.91 30.69
CA ALA A 245 4.38 28.72 31.03
C ALA A 245 3.22 28.42 30.07
N VAL A 246 2.21 27.69 30.55
CA VAL A 246 1.03 27.26 29.78
C VAL A 246 -0.15 28.18 30.06
N GLN A 247 -0.63 28.86 29.02
CA GLN A 247 -1.84 29.70 29.10
C GLN A 247 -3.06 28.91 28.63
N GLY A 248 -3.92 28.52 29.56
CA GLY A 248 -5.15 27.75 29.33
C GLY A 248 -5.04 26.29 29.77
N THR A 249 -5.98 25.85 30.61
CA THR A 249 -6.14 24.50 31.14
C THR A 249 -7.34 23.77 30.54
N GLY A 250 -7.76 24.17 29.33
CA GLY A 250 -8.89 23.57 28.61
C GLY A 250 -8.58 22.22 27.93
N ASN A 251 -9.39 21.83 26.94
CA ASN A 251 -9.35 20.49 26.31
C ASN A 251 -7.97 20.04 25.80
N VAL A 252 -7.14 20.96 25.29
CA VAL A 252 -5.77 20.67 24.83
C VAL A 252 -4.71 21.02 25.88
N GLY A 253 -4.91 22.11 26.61
CA GLY A 253 -3.97 22.59 27.64
C GLY A 253 -3.81 21.60 28.79
N ALA A 254 -4.91 21.04 29.31
CA ALA A 254 -4.88 20.07 30.40
C ALA A 254 -4.05 18.80 30.06
N PRO A 255 -4.30 18.10 28.93
CA PRO A 255 -3.45 16.98 28.54
C PRO A 255 -1.98 17.36 28.28
N LEU A 256 -1.71 18.56 27.77
CA LEU A 256 -0.33 19.05 27.57
C LEU A 256 0.38 19.27 28.91
N ILE A 257 -0.29 19.91 29.88
CA ILE A 257 0.23 20.14 31.24
C ILE A 257 0.60 18.80 31.89
N ARG A 258 -0.29 17.80 31.79
CA ARG A 258 -0.04 16.45 32.31
C ARG A 258 1.22 15.84 31.68
N ALA A 259 1.33 15.89 30.36
CA ALA A 259 2.45 15.28 29.66
C ALA A 259 3.79 16.00 29.94
N LEU A 260 3.79 17.33 30.09
CA LEU A 260 4.98 18.10 30.45
C LEU A 260 5.44 17.78 31.87
N ASP A 261 4.50 17.70 32.81
CA ASP A 261 4.80 17.42 34.20
C ASP A 261 5.23 15.94 34.40
N ASP A 262 4.66 14.99 33.66
CA ASP A 262 5.13 13.59 33.63
C ASP A 262 6.56 13.46 33.10
N LEU A 263 6.99 14.38 32.23
CA LEU A 263 8.37 14.48 31.75
C LEU A 263 9.29 15.23 32.73
N GLY A 264 8.79 15.74 33.86
CA GLY A 264 9.56 16.47 34.86
C GLY A 264 9.90 17.91 34.47
N ALA A 265 9.11 18.54 33.58
CA ALA A 265 9.19 19.97 33.34
C ALA A 265 8.64 20.78 34.53
N VAL A 266 9.11 22.01 34.72
CA VAL A 266 8.56 22.92 35.73
C VAL A 266 7.42 23.73 35.09
N VAL A 267 6.18 23.36 35.39
CA VAL A 267 5.01 23.92 34.69
C VAL A 267 4.37 25.06 35.49
N LEU A 268 4.27 26.23 34.84
CA LEU A 268 3.50 27.38 35.31
C LEU A 268 2.19 27.44 34.53
N ILE A 269 1.06 27.65 35.20
CA ILE A 269 -0.27 27.65 34.58
C ILE A 269 -1.03 28.96 34.88
N ALA A 270 -1.79 29.44 33.90
CA ALA A 270 -2.78 30.49 34.07
C ALA A 270 -4.04 30.18 33.27
N ASP A 271 -5.21 30.37 33.86
CA ASP A 271 -6.51 30.29 33.19
C ASP A 271 -7.48 31.32 33.80
N VAL A 272 -8.39 31.85 32.98
CA VAL A 272 -9.46 32.75 33.44
C VAL A 272 -10.60 31.99 34.13
N ASN A 273 -10.70 30.69 33.89
CA ASN A 273 -11.68 29.79 34.52
C ASN A 273 -11.11 29.19 35.81
N ALA A 274 -11.51 29.78 36.94
CA ALA A 274 -11.09 29.34 38.28
C ALA A 274 -11.45 27.86 38.58
N THR A 275 -12.53 27.33 37.99
CA THR A 275 -12.94 25.93 38.19
C THR A 275 -11.95 24.97 37.54
N SER A 276 -11.63 25.17 36.26
CA SER A 276 -10.67 24.32 35.52
C SER A 276 -9.27 24.39 36.12
N LEU A 277 -8.88 25.55 36.66
CA LEU A 277 -7.62 25.70 37.38
C LEU A 277 -7.61 24.88 38.69
N SER A 278 -8.70 24.93 39.46
CA SER A 278 -8.85 24.19 40.72
C SER A 278 -8.84 22.67 40.50
N GLU A 279 -9.48 22.20 39.44
CA GLU A 279 -9.46 20.78 39.03
C GLU A 279 -8.03 20.32 38.73
N MET A 280 -7.26 21.12 37.98
CA MET A 280 -5.87 20.81 37.64
C MET A 280 -4.96 20.77 38.88
N LEU A 281 -5.14 21.69 39.83
CA LEU A 281 -4.36 21.72 41.08
C LEU A 281 -4.73 20.59 42.04
N THR A 282 -5.99 20.13 42.02
CA THR A 282 -6.40 18.95 42.78
C THR A 282 -5.72 17.69 42.24
N GLU A 283 -5.57 17.59 40.92
CA GLU A 283 -4.87 16.49 40.26
C GLU A 283 -3.34 16.58 40.47
N ARG A 284 -2.77 17.78 40.37
CA ARG A 284 -1.31 18.04 40.42
C ARG A 284 -0.98 19.24 41.31
N PRO A 285 -0.83 19.03 42.64
CA PRO A 285 -0.71 20.12 43.62
C PRO A 285 0.58 20.97 43.52
N HIS A 286 1.62 20.49 42.84
CA HIS A 286 2.92 21.14 42.73
C HIS A 286 3.06 22.09 41.54
N LEU A 287 2.03 22.20 40.68
CA LEU A 287 2.00 23.17 39.58
C LEU A 287 1.99 24.61 40.11
N GLN A 288 2.67 25.52 39.41
CA GLN A 288 2.77 26.92 39.83
C GLN A 288 1.68 27.77 39.17
N VAL A 289 0.79 28.34 39.95
CA VAL A 289 -0.26 29.25 39.44
C VAL A 289 0.30 30.65 39.26
N VAL A 290 0.03 31.26 38.12
CA VAL A 290 0.33 32.68 37.87
C VAL A 290 -0.97 33.50 37.97
N ASP A 291 -1.00 34.43 38.92
CA ASP A 291 -2.14 35.29 39.23
C ASP A 291 -1.67 36.76 39.35
N PRO A 292 -2.33 37.75 38.70
CA PRO A 292 -3.45 37.60 37.76
C PRO A 292 -3.04 36.85 36.47
N PRO A 293 -3.97 36.22 35.74
CA PRO A 293 -3.64 35.40 34.56
C PRO A 293 -2.78 36.12 33.50
N GLU A 294 -2.91 37.44 33.38
CA GLU A 294 -2.15 38.29 32.48
C GLU A 294 -0.67 38.41 32.85
N ALA A 295 -0.29 38.08 34.09
CA ALA A 295 1.11 38.06 34.52
C ALA A 295 1.89 36.88 33.89
N ILE A 296 1.23 35.93 33.22
CA ILE A 296 1.90 34.82 32.53
C ILE A 296 2.85 35.29 31.42
N PHE A 297 2.61 36.47 30.84
CA PHE A 297 3.50 37.06 29.84
C PHE A 297 4.82 37.56 30.44
N ASP A 298 4.88 37.84 31.74
CA ASP A 298 6.08 38.33 32.45
C ASP A 298 6.82 37.23 33.23
N ALA A 299 6.25 36.00 33.21
CA ALA A 299 6.75 34.85 33.94
C ALA A 299 8.16 34.47 33.49
N ASP A 300 9.01 34.12 34.46
CA ASP A 300 10.35 33.61 34.19
C ASP A 300 10.25 32.14 33.78
N ALA A 301 10.31 31.88 32.47
CA ALA A 301 10.11 30.57 31.85
C ALA A 301 11.01 30.41 30.61
N ASP A 302 11.31 29.18 30.21
CA ASP A 302 12.05 28.90 28.98
C ASP A 302 11.12 28.84 27.75
N ILE A 303 9.89 28.36 27.94
CA ILE A 303 8.90 28.14 26.87
C ILE A 303 7.56 28.77 27.28
N PHE A 304 6.95 29.52 26.37
CA PHE A 304 5.56 29.99 26.49
C PHE A 304 4.64 29.18 25.56
N ALA A 305 3.60 28.57 26.13
CA ALA A 305 2.65 27.70 25.44
C ALA A 305 1.22 28.28 25.50
N PRO A 306 0.82 29.09 24.49
CA PRO A 306 -0.55 29.58 24.40
C PRO A 306 -1.51 28.47 23.92
N CYS A 307 -2.42 28.05 24.80
CA CYS A 307 -3.39 26.97 24.55
C CYS A 307 -4.86 27.42 24.67
N ALA A 308 -5.13 28.69 25.03
CA ALA A 308 -6.47 29.22 25.23
C ALA A 308 -7.04 29.96 24.00
N ILE A 309 -6.48 31.12 23.65
CA ILE A 309 -7.01 32.05 22.64
C ILE A 309 -5.88 32.47 21.69
N GLY A 310 -6.21 32.74 20.42
CA GLY A 310 -5.27 33.31 19.44
C GLY A 310 -4.93 34.79 19.69
N ALA A 311 -4.03 35.33 18.86
CA ALA A 311 -3.56 36.72 18.84
C ALA A 311 -2.96 37.25 20.16
N GLN A 312 -2.54 36.35 21.07
CA GLN A 312 -1.96 36.69 22.37
C GLN A 312 -0.49 37.09 22.26
N VAL A 313 0.20 36.70 21.19
CA VAL A 313 1.58 37.12 20.92
C VAL A 313 1.54 38.23 19.88
N ASN A 314 1.87 39.44 20.32
CA ASN A 314 1.70 40.67 19.54
C ASN A 314 2.66 41.77 20.02
N VAL A 315 2.61 42.94 19.40
CA VAL A 315 3.47 44.10 19.73
C VAL A 315 3.48 44.49 21.22
N ASP A 316 2.40 44.25 21.96
CA ASP A 316 2.27 44.62 23.37
C ASP A 316 2.81 43.53 24.31
N THR A 317 2.67 42.26 23.93
CA THR A 317 3.06 41.11 24.76
C THR A 317 4.46 40.60 24.45
N ILE A 318 4.90 40.67 23.19
CA ILE A 318 6.23 40.21 22.77
C ILE A 318 7.32 40.83 23.65
N PRO A 319 7.36 42.14 23.98
CA PRO A 319 8.40 42.72 24.83
C PRO A 319 8.44 42.18 26.27
N ARG A 320 7.30 41.70 26.78
CA ARG A 320 7.16 41.18 28.16
C ARG A 320 7.70 39.77 28.30
N LEU A 321 7.65 38.98 27.24
CA LEU A 321 8.08 37.58 27.22
C LEU A 321 9.57 37.45 27.60
N LYS A 322 9.84 36.58 28.58
CA LYS A 322 11.18 36.18 29.05
C LYS A 322 11.53 34.75 28.66
N VAL A 323 11.07 34.30 27.49
CA VAL A 323 11.19 32.91 27.02
C VAL A 323 12.15 32.80 25.83
N LYS A 324 12.61 31.58 25.54
CA LYS A 324 13.40 31.25 24.35
C LYS A 324 12.55 30.70 23.22
N LEU A 325 11.37 30.16 23.53
CA LEU A 325 10.48 29.50 22.59
C LEU A 325 9.01 29.84 22.85
N VAL A 326 8.26 30.09 21.79
CA VAL A 326 6.80 30.13 21.79
C VAL A 326 6.27 28.93 20.98
N CYS A 327 5.56 28.02 21.65
CA CYS A 327 4.98 26.82 21.03
C CYS A 327 3.71 26.41 21.77
N GLY A 328 2.55 26.55 21.15
CA GLY A 328 1.25 26.32 21.79
C GLY A 328 0.19 25.76 20.85
N ALA A 329 -0.98 25.44 21.40
CA ALA A 329 -2.08 24.82 20.66
C ALA A 329 -3.06 25.81 20.02
N ALA A 330 -3.08 27.07 20.47
CA ALA A 330 -4.05 28.06 20.01
C ALA A 330 -3.94 28.28 18.50
N ASN A 331 -5.07 28.42 17.81
CA ASN A 331 -5.05 28.80 16.39
C ASN A 331 -4.72 30.30 16.26
N ASN A 332 -3.93 30.67 15.26
CA ASN A 332 -3.52 32.05 14.98
C ASN A 332 -2.88 32.73 16.20
N ILE A 333 -1.81 32.15 16.75
CA ILE A 333 -1.12 32.66 17.97
C ILE A 333 -0.67 34.12 17.82
N LEU A 334 -0.15 34.47 16.64
CA LEU A 334 0.33 35.81 16.32
C LEU A 334 -0.82 36.72 15.85
N ARG A 335 -0.83 37.98 16.28
CA ARG A 335 -1.84 38.96 15.83
C ARG A 335 -1.56 39.46 14.41
N GLU A 336 -0.30 39.76 14.12
CA GLU A 336 0.24 40.13 12.81
C GLU A 336 1.29 39.09 12.39
N PRO A 337 0.91 38.00 11.70
CA PRO A 337 1.76 36.81 11.56
C PRO A 337 3.19 37.07 11.08
N GLU A 338 3.37 37.88 10.04
CA GLU A 338 4.68 38.17 9.47
C GLU A 338 5.48 39.16 10.34
N ALA A 339 4.83 40.23 10.80
CA ALA A 339 5.48 41.28 11.57
C ALA A 339 5.85 40.81 12.99
N ASP A 340 4.96 40.06 13.66
CA ASP A 340 5.20 39.49 14.98
C ASP A 340 6.24 38.37 14.93
N ALA A 341 6.27 37.55 13.87
CA ALA A 341 7.31 36.54 13.69
C ALA A 341 8.70 37.19 13.54
N GLU A 342 8.80 38.32 12.85
CA GLU A 342 10.05 39.06 12.74
C GLU A 342 10.44 39.73 14.07
N ARG A 343 9.47 40.28 14.83
CA ARG A 343 9.70 40.78 16.20
C ARG A 343 10.24 39.69 17.14
N LEU A 344 9.71 38.47 17.06
CA LEU A 344 10.21 37.32 17.82
C LEU A 344 11.64 36.94 17.41
N LYS A 345 11.91 36.87 16.11
CA LYS A 345 13.25 36.60 15.56
C LYS A 345 14.28 37.65 16.00
N GLN A 346 13.93 38.93 15.99
CA GLN A 346 14.79 40.02 16.47
C GLN A 346 15.16 39.90 17.94
N ARG A 347 14.28 39.30 18.76
CA ARG A 347 14.55 38.99 20.17
C ARG A 347 15.19 37.62 20.39
N ASN A 348 15.55 36.91 19.32
CA ASN A 348 16.07 35.55 19.35
C ASN A 348 15.13 34.55 20.07
N ILE A 349 13.82 34.74 19.91
CA ILE A 349 12.77 33.85 20.42
C ILE A 349 12.31 32.96 19.27
N GLY A 350 12.49 31.64 19.42
CA GLY A 350 11.97 30.66 18.48
C GLY A 350 10.45 30.64 18.48
N PHE A 351 9.84 30.36 17.33
CA PHE A 351 8.40 30.26 17.19
C PHE A 351 8.04 29.02 16.38
N VAL A 352 7.08 28.24 16.88
CA VAL A 352 6.48 27.14 16.14
C VAL A 352 5.10 27.59 15.64
N PRO A 353 4.89 27.65 14.31
CA PRO A 353 3.59 27.94 13.73
C PRO A 353 2.51 26.94 14.20
N ASP A 354 1.33 27.47 14.51
CA ASP A 354 0.21 26.73 15.10
C ASP A 354 -0.24 25.55 14.24
N PHE A 355 -0.33 25.73 12.93
CA PHE A 355 -0.75 24.67 12.01
C PHE A 355 0.27 23.53 11.83
N ILE A 356 1.43 23.59 12.48
CA ILE A 356 2.35 22.45 12.63
C ILE A 356 2.04 21.69 13.93
N CYS A 357 2.00 22.38 15.06
CA CYS A 357 1.87 21.76 16.37
C CYS A 357 0.43 21.32 16.68
N ASN A 358 -0.58 22.06 16.24
CA ASN A 358 -2.00 21.76 16.51
C ASN A 358 -2.69 20.95 15.40
N ARG A 359 -1.93 20.44 14.41
CA ARG A 359 -2.49 19.74 13.24
C ARG A 359 -3.13 18.39 13.55
N MET A 360 -2.84 17.80 14.70
CA MET A 360 -3.42 16.51 15.05
C MET A 360 -4.94 16.56 15.20
N GLY A 361 -5.50 17.76 15.41
CA GLY A 361 -6.93 18.03 15.29
C GLY A 361 -7.54 17.46 14.02
N ILE A 362 -6.97 17.83 12.86
CA ILE A 362 -7.46 17.37 11.56
C ILE A 362 -6.95 15.98 11.22
N VAL A 363 -5.74 15.59 11.62
CA VAL A 363 -5.21 14.22 11.38
C VAL A 363 -6.09 13.16 12.05
N ASN A 364 -6.63 13.44 13.24
CA ASN A 364 -7.51 12.53 13.98
C ASN A 364 -8.78 12.17 13.19
N CYS A 365 -9.35 13.14 12.47
CA CYS A 365 -10.64 12.97 11.80
C CYS A 365 -10.54 12.90 10.26
N ALA A 366 -9.38 13.21 9.67
CA ALA A 366 -9.16 13.24 8.22
C ALA A 366 -9.54 11.93 7.55
N ASP A 367 -9.04 10.81 8.07
CA ASP A 367 -9.23 9.50 7.47
C ASP A 367 -10.27 8.64 8.18
N GLU A 368 -11.06 9.22 9.09
CA GLU A 368 -12.14 8.55 9.81
C GLU A 368 -13.12 7.82 8.86
N TRP A 369 -13.39 8.40 7.69
CA TRP A 369 -14.28 7.79 6.69
C TRP A 369 -13.73 6.47 6.10
N GLN A 370 -12.42 6.20 6.25
CA GLN A 370 -11.75 4.97 5.85
C GLN A 370 -11.77 3.89 6.97
N GLY A 371 -12.30 4.24 8.15
CA GLY A 371 -12.11 3.54 9.41
C GLY A 371 -11.17 4.31 10.34
N TYR A 372 -11.39 4.21 11.65
CA TYR A 372 -10.59 4.92 12.66
C TYR A 372 -9.75 3.92 13.49
N LEU A 373 -8.44 4.17 13.54
CA LEU A 373 -7.47 3.48 14.40
C LEU A 373 -6.68 4.54 15.17
N ALA A 374 -6.72 4.47 16.51
CA ALA A 374 -6.03 5.44 17.36
C ALA A 374 -4.50 5.35 17.21
N GLU A 375 -3.98 4.15 16.90
CA GLU A 375 -2.57 3.86 16.70
C GLU A 375 -2.00 4.62 15.49
N ASP A 376 -2.77 4.77 14.41
CA ASP A 376 -2.37 5.52 13.22
C ASP A 376 -2.19 7.01 13.54
N VAL A 377 -3.12 7.57 14.32
CA VAL A 377 -3.06 8.96 14.78
C VAL A 377 -1.88 9.17 15.73
N GLN A 378 -1.60 8.19 16.59
CA GLN A 378 -0.46 8.22 17.49
C GLN A 378 0.87 8.23 16.72
N LEU A 379 1.02 7.35 15.72
CA LEU A 379 2.19 7.34 14.84
C LEU A 379 2.32 8.65 14.05
N ALA A 380 1.21 9.22 13.58
CA ALA A 380 1.21 10.51 12.90
C ALA A 380 1.60 11.68 13.82
N ALA A 381 1.26 11.62 15.12
CA ALA A 381 1.71 12.59 16.11
C ALA A 381 3.23 12.61 16.25
N GLU A 382 3.88 11.44 16.16
CA GLU A 382 5.34 11.35 16.21
C GLU A 382 6.02 12.04 15.00
N ARG A 383 5.36 12.12 13.84
CA ARG A 383 5.86 12.85 12.67
C ARG A 383 5.92 14.37 12.87
N VAL A 384 5.24 14.91 13.88
CA VAL A 384 5.33 16.35 14.21
C VAL A 384 6.76 16.76 14.57
N PHE A 385 7.52 15.85 15.19
CA PHE A 385 8.90 16.13 15.57
C PHE A 385 9.80 16.40 14.34
N PRO A 386 9.98 15.47 13.38
CA PRO A 386 10.83 15.71 12.21
C PRO A 386 10.31 16.83 11.29
N ASP A 387 8.99 17.03 11.18
CA ASP A 387 8.44 18.13 10.37
C ASP A 387 8.74 19.50 10.99
N THR A 388 8.70 19.61 12.32
CA THR A 388 9.11 20.83 13.03
C THR A 388 10.60 21.09 12.81
N LEU A 389 11.46 20.08 12.92
CA LEU A 389 12.89 20.22 12.62
C LEU A 389 13.12 20.67 11.17
N ARG A 390 12.38 20.12 10.21
CA ARG A 390 12.46 20.52 8.80
C ARG A 390 12.17 22.01 8.61
N VAL A 391 11.18 22.55 9.32
CA VAL A 391 10.83 23.97 9.29
C VAL A 391 11.95 24.83 9.85
N PHE A 392 12.52 24.46 11.00
CA PHE A 392 13.65 25.19 11.60
C PHE A 392 14.91 25.13 10.71
N ASN A 393 15.23 23.97 10.14
CA ASN A 393 16.34 23.81 9.21
C ASN A 393 16.15 24.63 7.92
N TYR A 394 14.92 24.67 7.39
CA TYR A 394 14.58 25.52 6.24
C TYR A 394 14.74 27.00 6.59
N ALA A 395 14.20 27.44 7.73
CA ALA A 395 14.32 28.82 8.20
C ALA A 395 15.78 29.25 8.36
N ASN A 396 16.61 28.38 8.97
CA ASN A 396 18.03 28.64 9.18
C ASN A 396 18.80 28.72 7.87
N SER A 397 18.60 27.78 6.95
CA SER A 397 19.31 27.74 5.65
C SER A 397 18.93 28.88 4.70
N ARG A 398 17.72 29.43 4.83
CA ARG A 398 17.20 30.54 3.99
C ARG A 398 17.18 31.88 4.69
N HIS A 399 17.64 31.95 5.94
CA HIS A 399 17.63 33.14 6.79
C HIS A 399 16.25 33.81 6.93
N CYS A 400 15.15 33.04 6.84
CA CYS A 400 13.79 33.53 7.02
C CYS A 400 13.23 33.19 8.41
N THR A 401 11.99 33.58 8.72
CA THR A 401 11.33 33.21 9.98
C THR A 401 10.77 31.78 9.89
N PRO A 402 10.62 31.05 11.01
CA PRO A 402 9.91 29.76 11.01
C PRO A 402 8.50 29.84 10.44
N THR A 403 7.79 30.96 10.61
CA THR A 403 6.48 31.22 9.99
C THR A 403 6.57 31.22 8.47
N GLN A 404 7.53 31.96 7.90
CA GLN A 404 7.73 31.98 6.45
C GLN A 404 8.11 30.59 5.93
N ALA A 405 9.05 29.92 6.60
CA ALA A 405 9.48 28.57 6.23
C ALA A 405 8.32 27.56 6.22
N ALA A 406 7.45 27.61 7.23
CA ALA A 406 6.28 26.73 7.31
C ALA A 406 5.26 27.02 6.20
N ASN A 407 5.00 28.29 5.91
CA ASN A 407 4.13 28.70 4.81
C ASN A 407 4.68 28.24 3.46
N ASP A 408 5.97 28.45 3.19
CA ASP A 408 6.63 28.03 1.95
C ASP A 408 6.52 26.51 1.75
N LEU A 409 6.83 25.74 2.80
CA LEU A 409 6.74 24.27 2.76
C LEU A 409 5.30 23.78 2.57
N ALA A 410 4.34 24.42 3.25
CA ALA A 410 2.92 24.07 3.12
C ALA A 410 2.37 24.42 1.74
N ASP A 411 2.72 25.58 1.17
CA ASP A 411 2.27 26.03 -0.14
C ASP A 411 2.88 25.17 -1.27
N MET A 412 4.15 24.78 -1.14
CA MET A 412 4.78 23.79 -2.02
C MET A 412 4.06 22.44 -1.95
N ALA A 413 3.77 21.94 -0.75
CA ALA A 413 3.03 20.69 -0.57
C ALA A 413 1.59 20.78 -1.10
N ALA A 414 0.92 21.92 -0.95
CA ALA A 414 -0.45 22.15 -1.41
C ALA A 414 -0.59 22.05 -2.94
N CYS A 415 0.49 22.27 -3.69
CA CYS A 415 0.49 22.17 -5.15
C CYS A 415 0.55 20.73 -5.69
N GLU A 416 0.87 19.76 -4.84
CA GLU A 416 0.87 18.35 -5.22
C GLU A 416 -0.57 17.86 -5.47
N LEU A 417 -0.78 17.18 -6.59
CA LEU A 417 -2.09 16.62 -6.93
C LEU A 417 -2.32 15.33 -6.16
N HIS A 418 -3.55 15.13 -5.66
CA HIS A 418 -3.93 13.83 -5.13
C HIS A 418 -3.77 12.77 -6.23
N PRO A 419 -3.15 11.61 -5.93
CA PRO A 419 -2.89 10.56 -6.93
C PRO A 419 -4.13 9.99 -7.63
N LEU A 420 -5.32 10.14 -7.05
CA LEU A 420 -6.57 9.57 -7.56
C LEU A 420 -7.68 10.63 -7.68
N LEU A 421 -7.80 11.54 -6.71
CA LEU A 421 -8.98 12.41 -6.57
C LEU A 421 -8.73 13.88 -6.91
N GLY A 422 -7.55 14.27 -7.41
CA GLY A 422 -7.19 15.69 -7.56
C GLY A 422 -8.05 16.45 -8.58
N HIS A 423 -8.75 15.73 -9.45
CA HIS A 423 -9.70 16.28 -10.41
C HIS A 423 -11.16 16.32 -9.89
N ARG A 424 -11.45 15.63 -8.78
CA ARG A 424 -12.83 15.33 -8.37
C ARG A 424 -13.54 16.51 -7.73
N GLY A 425 -12.87 17.24 -6.83
CA GLY A 425 -13.46 18.40 -6.13
C GLY A 425 -13.98 19.44 -7.12
N ARG A 426 -13.10 19.89 -8.02
CA ARG A 426 -13.46 20.80 -9.11
C ARG A 426 -14.64 20.31 -9.96
N ARG A 427 -14.64 19.03 -10.39
CA ARG A 427 -15.77 18.46 -11.17
C ARG A 427 -17.09 18.43 -10.39
N LEU A 428 -17.05 18.26 -9.08
CA LEU A 428 -18.26 18.34 -8.24
C LEU A 428 -18.80 19.77 -8.20
N ILE A 429 -17.93 20.77 -8.04
CA ILE A 429 -18.32 22.19 -8.11
C ILE A 429 -18.97 22.50 -9.46
N ASP A 430 -18.35 22.07 -10.55
CA ASP A 430 -18.89 22.28 -11.90
C ASP A 430 -20.25 21.59 -12.09
N HIS A 431 -20.42 20.40 -11.53
CA HIS A 431 -21.70 19.68 -11.52
C HIS A 431 -22.79 20.40 -10.70
N LEU A 432 -22.45 20.95 -9.53
CA LEU A 432 -23.39 21.75 -8.73
C LEU A 432 -23.89 22.97 -9.51
N MET A 433 -23.00 23.65 -10.23
CA MET A 433 -23.38 24.76 -11.10
C MET A 433 -24.29 24.30 -12.24
N ALA A 434 -23.88 23.25 -12.97
CA ALA A 434 -24.61 22.76 -14.14
C ALA A 434 -25.99 22.17 -13.81
N SER A 435 -26.15 21.57 -12.61
CA SER A 435 -27.42 20.98 -12.16
C SER A 435 -28.44 22.01 -11.67
N GLY A 436 -28.09 23.31 -11.64
CA GLY A 436 -28.95 24.35 -11.09
C GLY A 436 -29.14 24.21 -9.58
N TRP A 437 -28.13 23.72 -8.86
CA TRP A 437 -28.21 23.41 -7.42
C TRP A 437 -28.80 24.55 -6.59
N ALA A 438 -28.42 25.81 -6.86
CA ALA A 438 -28.90 26.98 -6.13
C ALA A 438 -30.42 27.21 -6.28
N ASN A 439 -31.01 26.79 -7.40
CA ASN A 439 -32.43 27.04 -7.74
C ASN A 439 -33.32 25.81 -7.51
N ALA A 440 -32.75 24.63 -7.28
CA ALA A 440 -33.51 23.42 -7.03
C ALA A 440 -34.18 23.47 -5.66
N LYS A 441 -35.45 23.03 -5.54
CA LYS A 441 -36.07 22.78 -4.23
C LYS A 441 -35.59 21.41 -3.70
N PRO A 442 -35.16 21.28 -2.44
CA PRO A 442 -34.65 20.01 -1.91
C PRO A 442 -35.74 18.92 -1.97
N LYS A 443 -35.50 17.84 -2.74
CA LYS A 443 -36.33 16.63 -2.72
C LYS A 443 -35.68 15.61 -1.81
N TYR A 444 -36.00 15.66 -0.51
CA TYR A 444 -35.54 14.63 0.42
C TYR A 444 -36.31 13.33 0.16
N LYS A 445 -35.62 12.27 -0.29
CA LYS A 445 -36.21 10.93 -0.37
C LYS A 445 -36.51 10.47 1.06
N LYS A 446 -37.77 10.18 1.36
CA LYS A 446 -38.15 9.42 2.56
C LYS A 446 -37.35 8.10 2.57
N LYS A 447 -36.79 7.72 3.73
CA LYS A 447 -36.12 6.43 3.94
C LYS A 447 -37.02 5.30 3.43
N SER A 448 -36.52 4.48 2.51
CA SER A 448 -37.12 3.17 2.23
C SER A 448 -36.74 2.22 3.35
N GLY A 449 -37.70 1.52 3.96
CA GLY A 449 -37.48 0.58 5.07
C GLY A 449 -36.79 -0.74 4.71
N PHE A 450 -35.93 -0.77 3.68
CA PHE A 450 -35.18 -1.96 3.28
C PHE A 450 -33.86 -2.05 4.05
N GLU A 451 -33.64 -3.18 4.73
CA GLU A 451 -32.44 -3.44 5.53
C GLU A 451 -31.63 -4.60 4.89
N PRO A 452 -30.43 -4.36 4.33
CA PRO A 452 -29.62 -5.46 3.80
C PRO A 452 -29.04 -6.34 4.92
N ALA A 453 -29.00 -7.66 4.74
CA ALA A 453 -28.38 -8.57 5.71
C ALA A 453 -26.84 -8.48 5.75
N PHE A 454 -26.24 -8.12 4.62
CA PHE A 454 -24.78 -7.95 4.48
C PHE A 454 -24.41 -6.67 3.74
N VAL A 455 -23.48 -5.90 4.30
CA VAL A 455 -22.84 -4.74 3.71
C VAL A 455 -21.32 -4.92 3.84
N PRO A 456 -20.61 -5.26 2.75
CA PRO A 456 -19.20 -5.62 2.80
C PRO A 456 -18.32 -4.65 3.60
N THR A 457 -18.48 -3.34 3.35
CA THR A 457 -17.67 -2.29 3.99
C THR A 457 -17.89 -2.14 5.50
N LEU A 458 -19.03 -2.62 6.02
CA LEU A 458 -19.36 -2.54 7.44
C LEU A 458 -19.12 -3.88 8.16
N ASP A 459 -19.39 -4.98 7.46
CA ASP A 459 -19.44 -6.31 8.08
C ASP A 459 -18.13 -7.11 7.96
N GLU A 460 -17.34 -6.91 6.91
CA GLU A 460 -16.07 -7.65 6.74
C GLU A 460 -15.02 -7.28 7.80
N PRO A 461 -14.79 -6.00 8.15
CA PRO A 461 -13.77 -5.61 9.14
C PRO A 461 -13.97 -6.17 10.57
N PRO A 462 -15.18 -6.18 11.17
CA PRO A 462 -15.35 -6.75 12.51
C PRO A 462 -15.25 -8.28 12.52
N LEU A 463 -15.65 -8.96 11.46
CA LEU A 463 -15.61 -10.43 11.40
C LEU A 463 -14.20 -11.00 11.34
N ARG A 464 -13.28 -10.35 10.61
CA ARG A 464 -11.88 -10.79 10.61
C ARG A 464 -11.26 -10.69 12.01
N LEU A 465 -11.53 -9.60 12.74
CA LEU A 465 -11.03 -9.40 14.11
C LEU A 465 -11.64 -10.43 15.07
N LEU A 466 -12.91 -10.79 14.86
CA LEU A 466 -13.59 -11.83 15.62
C LEU A 466 -12.88 -13.19 15.46
N TRP A 467 -12.63 -13.63 14.22
CA TRP A 467 -12.00 -14.93 13.95
C TRP A 467 -10.59 -15.05 14.54
N GLU A 468 -9.83 -13.95 14.56
CA GLU A 468 -8.52 -13.90 15.19
C GLU A 468 -8.60 -13.98 16.71
N ARG A 469 -9.48 -13.18 17.32
CA ARG A 469 -9.71 -13.20 18.77
C ARG A 469 -10.14 -14.58 19.26
N GLU A 470 -10.94 -15.29 18.46
CA GLU A 470 -11.43 -16.64 18.76
C GLU A 470 -10.43 -17.75 18.41
N ARG A 471 -9.23 -17.40 17.94
CA ARG A 471 -8.17 -18.36 17.55
C ARG A 471 -8.65 -19.42 16.56
N PHE A 472 -9.49 -19.02 15.62
CA PHE A 472 -10.11 -19.93 14.62
C PHE A 472 -9.08 -20.70 13.77
N TYR A 473 -7.84 -20.21 13.68
CA TYR A 473 -6.79 -20.71 12.79
C TYR A 473 -5.76 -21.65 13.44
N GLY A 474 -5.89 -21.98 14.73
CA GLY A 474 -4.90 -22.74 15.53
C GLY A 474 -4.86 -24.26 15.29
N GLY A 475 -4.80 -24.71 14.04
CA GLY A 475 -4.79 -26.12 13.65
C GLY A 475 -3.44 -26.85 13.79
N LYS A 476 -3.45 -28.20 13.76
CA LYS A 476 -2.23 -29.04 13.84
C LYS A 476 -1.98 -29.88 12.57
N THR A 477 -2.99 -30.59 12.09
CA THR A 477 -2.91 -31.49 10.94
C THR A 477 -4.24 -31.51 10.16
N PRO A 478 -4.24 -31.64 8.82
CA PRO A 478 -3.07 -31.66 7.93
C PRO A 478 -2.32 -30.33 7.93
N VAL A 479 -1.09 -30.33 7.40
CA VAL A 479 -0.24 -29.13 7.28
C VAL A 479 -0.32 -28.60 5.84
N LEU A 480 -0.77 -27.36 5.69
CA LEU A 480 -0.88 -26.68 4.40
C LEU A 480 0.10 -25.50 4.35
N ALA A 481 0.75 -25.29 3.21
CA ALA A 481 1.68 -24.18 3.00
C ALA A 481 1.29 -23.32 1.78
N ALA A 482 1.67 -22.04 1.80
CA ALA A 482 1.49 -21.13 0.68
C ALA A 482 2.80 -20.42 0.34
N THR A 483 2.92 -19.91 -0.89
CA THR A 483 4.03 -19.04 -1.29
C THR A 483 4.27 -17.93 -0.26
N PRO A 484 5.51 -17.79 0.24
CA PRO A 484 5.89 -16.67 1.10
C PRO A 484 5.72 -15.33 0.37
N ILE A 485 5.20 -14.33 1.07
CA ILE A 485 4.85 -13.05 0.44
C ILE A 485 6.07 -12.12 0.44
N ASN A 486 6.35 -11.50 -0.71
CA ASN A 486 7.48 -10.59 -0.89
C ASN A 486 7.31 -9.29 -0.09
N THR A 487 8.36 -8.84 0.61
CA THR A 487 8.39 -7.62 1.42
C THR A 487 9.27 -6.50 0.86
N ALA A 488 9.91 -6.71 -0.30
CA ALA A 488 10.69 -5.66 -0.97
C ALA A 488 9.82 -4.47 -1.40
N SER A 489 8.53 -4.72 -1.62
CA SER A 489 7.51 -3.76 -2.03
C SER A 489 6.19 -4.11 -1.33
N ALA A 490 5.16 -3.26 -1.46
CA ALA A 490 3.83 -3.58 -0.97
C ALA A 490 3.33 -4.95 -1.52
N PRO A 491 2.42 -5.64 -0.82
CA PRO A 491 1.80 -6.85 -1.35
C PRO A 491 0.95 -6.53 -2.59
N ASP A 492 1.12 -7.34 -3.62
CA ASP A 492 0.28 -7.30 -4.82
C ASP A 492 -0.73 -8.45 -4.85
N LEU A 493 -1.72 -8.34 -5.75
CA LEU A 493 -2.76 -9.35 -5.93
C LEU A 493 -2.20 -10.75 -6.26
N GLY A 494 -1.06 -10.85 -6.94
CA GLY A 494 -0.43 -12.14 -7.24
C GLY A 494 0.19 -12.75 -5.99
N GLY A 495 0.90 -11.94 -5.21
CA GLY A 495 1.60 -12.36 -4.00
C GLY A 495 0.68 -12.97 -2.93
N ILE A 496 -0.55 -12.49 -2.80
CA ILE A 496 -1.50 -13.01 -1.79
C ILE A 496 -2.35 -14.20 -2.26
N MET A 497 -2.38 -14.48 -3.57
CA MET A 497 -3.32 -15.47 -4.15
C MET A 497 -3.11 -16.87 -3.57
N SER A 498 -1.86 -17.33 -3.42
CA SER A 498 -1.58 -18.65 -2.83
C SER A 498 -2.13 -18.79 -1.42
N SER A 499 -2.05 -17.72 -0.61
CA SER A 499 -2.55 -17.70 0.77
C SER A 499 -4.09 -17.70 0.82
N VAL A 500 -4.75 -17.04 -0.12
CA VAL A 500 -6.22 -17.09 -0.27
C VAL A 500 -6.69 -18.49 -0.65
N LEU A 501 -6.01 -19.16 -1.58
CA LEU A 501 -6.35 -20.54 -1.97
C LEU A 501 -6.13 -21.53 -0.82
N LEU A 502 -5.03 -21.37 -0.08
CA LEU A 502 -4.79 -22.12 1.16
C LEU A 502 -5.91 -21.91 2.18
N ASP A 503 -6.36 -20.67 2.38
CA ASP A 503 -7.45 -20.38 3.32
C ASP A 503 -8.78 -21.02 2.88
N ILE A 504 -9.10 -21.00 1.58
CA ILE A 504 -10.29 -21.67 1.03
C ILE A 504 -10.23 -23.18 1.33
N LYS A 505 -9.11 -23.85 1.00
CA LYS A 505 -8.91 -25.28 1.30
C LYS A 505 -8.95 -25.56 2.79
N SER A 506 -8.34 -24.70 3.60
CA SER A 506 -8.31 -24.88 5.05
C SER A 506 -9.71 -24.80 5.66
N ARG A 507 -10.52 -23.83 5.22
CA ARG A 507 -11.92 -23.68 5.64
C ARG A 507 -12.78 -24.85 5.17
N SER A 508 -12.56 -25.38 3.97
CA SER A 508 -13.31 -26.55 3.48
C SER A 508 -12.98 -27.79 4.31
N ILE A 509 -11.70 -28.02 4.65
CA ILE A 509 -11.31 -29.15 5.51
C ILE A 509 -11.92 -29.01 6.91
N HIS A 510 -11.81 -27.82 7.52
CA HIS A 510 -12.43 -27.55 8.82
C HIS A 510 -13.93 -27.84 8.82
N ARG A 511 -14.63 -27.41 7.77
CA ARG A 511 -16.09 -27.55 7.66
C ARG A 511 -16.54 -28.99 7.37
N HIS A 512 -15.86 -29.71 6.48
CA HIS A 512 -16.32 -31.01 5.99
C HIS A 512 -15.67 -32.22 6.67
N HIS A 513 -14.49 -32.05 7.24
CA HIS A 513 -13.77 -33.11 7.93
C HIS A 513 -13.67 -32.88 9.45
N GLN A 514 -14.16 -31.76 9.98
CA GLN A 514 -14.11 -31.41 11.41
C GLN A 514 -12.69 -31.35 12.01
N HIS A 515 -11.69 -31.06 11.17
CA HIS A 515 -10.30 -30.89 11.59
C HIS A 515 -9.79 -29.53 11.14
N THR A 516 -9.16 -28.76 12.02
CA THR A 516 -8.54 -27.48 11.65
C THR A 516 -7.11 -27.73 11.16
N PRO A 517 -6.80 -27.42 9.88
CA PRO A 517 -5.44 -27.60 9.35
C PRO A 517 -4.45 -26.59 9.93
N ARG A 518 -3.19 -27.00 10.08
CA ARG A 518 -2.08 -26.08 10.36
C ARG A 518 -1.74 -25.31 9.09
N ARG A 519 -1.59 -23.99 9.23
CA ARG A 519 -1.31 -23.08 8.11
C ARG A 519 0.13 -22.57 8.21
N VAL A 520 0.95 -22.86 7.21
CA VAL A 520 2.32 -22.36 7.07
C VAL A 520 2.30 -21.18 6.09
N VAL A 521 2.24 -19.98 6.66
CA VAL A 521 2.15 -18.70 5.94
C VAL A 521 3.16 -17.72 6.53
N GLY A 522 3.70 -16.83 5.71
CA GLY A 522 4.76 -15.93 6.15
C GLY A 522 5.30 -15.03 5.05
N SER A 523 6.38 -14.34 5.37
CA SER A 523 7.05 -13.38 4.50
C SER A 523 8.39 -13.94 3.97
N GLU A 524 8.83 -13.44 2.81
CA GLU A 524 10.24 -13.52 2.41
C GLU A 524 10.94 -12.18 2.62
N HIS A 525 12.27 -12.18 2.74
CA HIS A 525 13.05 -10.95 2.98
C HIS A 525 13.50 -10.22 1.69
N GLY A 526 13.17 -10.73 0.50
CA GLY A 526 13.39 -10.05 -0.79
C GLY A 526 14.85 -9.92 -1.27
N GLY A 527 15.85 -10.17 -0.41
CA GLY A 527 17.29 -10.09 -0.72
C GLY A 527 17.64 -8.80 -1.47
N LEU A 528 18.31 -8.93 -2.62
CA LEU A 528 18.70 -7.79 -3.46
C LEU A 528 17.53 -6.89 -3.86
N ALA A 529 16.31 -7.42 -4.02
CA ALA A 529 15.16 -6.59 -4.40
C ALA A 529 14.79 -5.59 -3.29
N LEU A 530 14.83 -6.03 -2.03
CA LEU A 530 14.58 -5.15 -0.88
C LEU A 530 15.72 -4.14 -0.74
N GLN A 531 16.97 -4.60 -0.86
CA GLN A 531 18.14 -3.72 -0.82
C GLN A 531 18.04 -2.58 -1.84
N LEU A 532 17.75 -2.91 -3.11
CA LEU A 532 17.59 -1.91 -4.17
C LEU A 532 16.40 -0.97 -3.93
N ALA A 533 15.33 -1.46 -3.29
CA ALA A 533 14.19 -0.62 -2.93
C ALA A 533 14.57 0.41 -1.85
N VAL A 534 15.39 0.02 -0.88
CA VAL A 534 15.90 0.94 0.16
C VAL A 534 16.89 1.93 -0.44
N GLU A 535 17.85 1.47 -1.24
CA GLU A 535 18.84 2.35 -1.91
C GLU A 535 18.16 3.42 -2.78
N ARG A 536 17.10 3.07 -3.52
CA ARG A 536 16.36 4.03 -4.37
C ARG A 536 15.59 5.10 -3.60
N ASN A 537 15.18 4.79 -2.37
CA ASN A 537 14.39 5.71 -1.54
C ASN A 537 15.24 6.39 -0.45
N SER A 538 16.53 6.07 -0.37
CA SER A 538 17.47 6.66 0.58
C SER A 538 18.13 7.91 -0.04
N PRO A 539 18.23 9.03 0.71
CA PRO A 539 18.99 10.19 0.26
C PRO A 539 20.51 9.99 0.37
N TYR A 540 20.96 8.92 1.04
CA TYR A 540 22.37 8.56 1.22
C TYR A 540 22.68 7.22 0.52
N THR A 541 23.91 7.10 0.03
CA THR A 541 24.48 5.83 -0.42
C THR A 541 24.74 4.89 0.76
N ARG A 542 24.77 3.58 0.52
CA ARG A 542 25.04 2.61 1.60
C ARG A 542 26.46 2.76 2.15
N GLU A 543 27.42 3.15 1.32
CA GLU A 543 28.81 3.39 1.71
C GLU A 543 28.92 4.57 2.69
N GLU A 544 28.13 5.63 2.49
CA GLU A 544 28.05 6.78 3.43
C GLU A 544 27.45 6.40 4.78
N LEU A 545 26.45 5.51 4.80
CA LEU A 545 25.79 5.05 6.03
C LEU A 545 26.62 4.02 6.81
N GLY A 546 27.40 3.21 6.09
CA GLY A 546 28.06 2.04 6.64
C GLY A 546 27.10 0.85 6.82
N ARG A 547 27.69 -0.35 6.93
CA ARG A 547 26.94 -1.62 6.81
C ARG A 547 25.90 -1.85 7.92
N ALA A 548 26.23 -1.50 9.16
CA ALA A 548 25.33 -1.71 10.30
C ALA A 548 24.06 -0.85 10.18
N GLU A 549 24.24 0.44 9.88
CA GLU A 549 23.12 1.38 9.73
C GLU A 549 22.27 1.03 8.51
N PHE A 550 22.90 0.74 7.37
CA PHE A 550 22.19 0.33 6.16
C PHE A 550 21.41 -0.98 6.34
N PHE A 551 21.98 -1.96 7.07
CA PHE A 551 21.25 -3.18 7.44
C PHE A 551 20.05 -2.87 8.33
N SER A 552 20.18 -1.95 9.29
CA SER A 552 19.06 -1.51 10.14
C SER A 552 17.95 -0.88 9.31
N LEU A 553 18.27 0.00 8.34
CA LEU A 553 17.27 0.57 7.43
C LEU A 553 16.55 -0.49 6.60
N CYS A 554 17.27 -1.49 6.09
CA CYS A 554 16.67 -2.61 5.38
C CYS A 554 15.77 -3.45 6.28
N ARG A 555 16.17 -3.67 7.53
CA ARG A 555 15.39 -4.39 8.54
C ARG A 555 14.11 -3.65 8.90
N ASP A 556 14.18 -2.33 9.06
CA ASP A 556 13.01 -1.51 9.36
C ASP A 556 12.05 -1.44 8.17
N HIS A 557 12.58 -1.36 6.94
CA HIS A 557 11.78 -1.48 5.72
C HIS A 557 11.08 -2.85 5.64
N TYR A 558 11.81 -3.94 5.89
CA TYR A 558 11.29 -5.30 5.93
C TYR A 558 10.12 -5.44 6.91
N PHE A 559 10.31 -5.03 8.18
CA PHE A 559 9.27 -5.20 9.19
C PHE A 559 8.03 -4.33 8.95
N ARG A 560 8.21 -3.12 8.41
CA ARG A 560 7.07 -2.29 7.96
C ARG A 560 6.26 -2.98 6.86
N HIS A 561 6.93 -3.54 5.86
CA HIS A 561 6.26 -4.23 4.76
C HIS A 561 5.65 -5.57 5.19
N GLU A 562 6.31 -6.31 6.10
CA GLU A 562 5.72 -7.52 6.70
C GLU A 562 4.42 -7.20 7.45
N ALA A 563 4.36 -6.08 8.19
CA ALA A 563 3.14 -5.64 8.86
C ALA A 563 2.01 -5.34 7.84
N LEU A 564 2.33 -4.62 6.75
CA LEU A 564 1.38 -4.35 5.66
C LEU A 564 0.89 -5.64 4.98
N VAL A 565 1.80 -6.61 4.75
CA VAL A 565 1.45 -7.92 4.19
C VAL A 565 0.43 -8.63 5.07
N ARG A 566 0.67 -8.68 6.39
CA ARG A 566 -0.22 -9.30 7.36
C ARG A 566 -1.59 -8.62 7.36
N GLU A 567 -1.59 -7.30 7.43
CA GLU A 567 -2.82 -6.51 7.40
C GLU A 567 -3.63 -6.81 6.12
N GLN A 568 -3.03 -6.64 4.93
CA GLN A 568 -3.72 -6.86 3.66
C GLN A 568 -4.22 -8.29 3.50
N LEU A 569 -3.48 -9.28 4.00
CA LEU A 569 -3.93 -10.67 3.99
C LEU A 569 -5.19 -10.84 4.87
N GLN A 570 -5.23 -10.25 6.06
CA GLN A 570 -6.42 -10.24 6.92
C GLN A 570 -7.60 -9.53 6.24
N GLN A 571 -7.36 -8.44 5.50
CA GLN A 571 -8.41 -7.74 4.76
C GLN A 571 -9.08 -8.64 3.72
N THR A 572 -8.37 -9.63 3.17
CA THR A 572 -8.93 -10.61 2.22
C THR A 572 -9.75 -11.71 2.90
N GLY A 573 -9.77 -11.75 4.24
CA GLY A 573 -10.35 -12.82 5.04
C GLY A 573 -9.52 -14.10 5.10
N ALA A 574 -8.32 -14.10 4.52
CA ALA A 574 -7.37 -15.19 4.66
C ALA A 574 -6.76 -15.18 6.06
N GLY A 575 -7.10 -16.19 6.85
CA GLY A 575 -6.65 -16.30 8.23
C GLY A 575 -5.31 -16.98 8.39
N PHE A 576 -4.55 -16.58 9.39
CA PHE A 576 -3.35 -17.26 9.84
C PHE A 576 -3.23 -17.10 11.36
N ASP A 577 -2.43 -17.96 12.00
CA ASP A 577 -2.10 -17.81 13.41
C ASP A 577 -0.92 -16.83 13.55
N PRO A 578 -1.09 -15.67 14.21
CA PRO A 578 0.00 -14.71 14.40
C PRO A 578 1.23 -15.27 15.11
N GLU A 579 1.04 -16.24 16.02
CA GLU A 579 2.13 -16.87 16.78
C GLU A 579 2.94 -17.84 15.91
N LEU A 580 2.34 -18.37 14.85
CA LEU A 580 2.97 -19.29 13.90
C LEU A 580 3.41 -18.61 12.59
N TRP A 581 3.30 -17.28 12.50
CA TRP A 581 3.75 -16.50 11.35
C TRP A 581 5.24 -16.71 11.10
N GLN A 582 5.58 -17.15 9.90
CA GLN A 582 6.98 -17.46 9.58
C GLN A 582 7.72 -16.29 8.96
N SER A 583 8.89 -16.00 9.49
CA SER A 583 9.77 -14.91 9.03
C SER A 583 11.22 -15.40 9.03
N PRO A 584 11.94 -15.31 7.90
CA PRO A 584 13.34 -15.75 7.82
C PRO A 584 14.34 -14.80 8.50
N ILE A 585 13.91 -13.61 8.94
CA ILE A 585 14.77 -12.58 9.55
C ILE A 585 14.60 -12.48 11.07
N ARG A 586 13.43 -12.88 11.60
CA ARG A 586 13.21 -12.99 13.05
C ARG A 586 14.08 -14.10 13.64
N ASP A 587 14.32 -14.03 14.94
CA ASP A 587 15.25 -14.91 15.67
C ASP A 587 15.05 -16.40 15.33
N ALA A 588 13.83 -16.93 15.45
CA ALA A 588 13.55 -18.33 15.14
C ALA A 588 13.85 -18.72 13.67
N GLY A 589 13.59 -17.83 12.72
CA GLY A 589 13.93 -18.05 11.31
C GLY A 589 15.43 -18.03 11.07
N ARG A 590 16.13 -17.05 11.67
CA ARG A 590 17.59 -16.94 11.58
C ARG A 590 18.30 -18.14 12.18
N GLU A 591 17.87 -18.58 13.36
CA GLU A 591 18.37 -19.80 14.01
C GLU A 591 18.18 -21.03 13.12
N THR A 592 17.05 -21.13 12.42
CA THR A 592 16.77 -22.22 11.47
C THR A 592 17.73 -22.17 10.28
N VAL A 593 17.99 -20.99 9.72
CA VAL A 593 18.96 -20.82 8.61
C VAL A 593 20.36 -21.24 9.03
N ASP A 594 20.81 -20.78 10.21
CA ASP A 594 22.13 -21.11 10.75
C ASP A 594 22.25 -22.60 11.07
N ALA A 595 21.22 -23.20 11.66
CA ALA A 595 21.18 -24.63 11.92
C ALA A 595 21.26 -25.45 10.62
N LEU A 596 20.59 -25.01 9.55
CA LEU A 596 20.60 -25.73 8.27
C LEU A 596 22.00 -25.70 7.67
N PHE A 597 22.64 -24.53 7.71
CA PHE A 597 24.01 -24.39 7.25
C PHE A 597 24.97 -25.27 8.06
N GLN A 598 24.87 -25.28 9.40
CA GLN A 598 25.69 -26.14 10.26
C GLN A 598 25.47 -27.62 9.98
N TYR A 599 24.24 -28.04 9.70
CA TYR A 599 23.92 -29.42 9.32
C TYR A 599 24.63 -29.82 8.03
N LEU A 600 24.51 -29.00 6.98
CA LEU A 600 25.17 -29.23 5.69
C LEU A 600 26.70 -29.23 5.81
N PHE A 601 27.25 -28.32 6.63
CA PHE A 601 28.68 -28.24 6.90
C PHE A 601 29.20 -29.50 7.60
N LYS A 602 28.53 -29.96 8.67
CA LYS A 602 28.88 -31.20 9.38
C LYS A 602 28.76 -32.45 8.49
N ALA A 603 27.86 -32.43 7.52
CA ALA A 603 27.69 -33.51 6.55
C ALA A 603 28.74 -33.50 5.42
N GLY A 604 29.65 -32.52 5.37
CA GLY A 604 30.67 -32.41 4.30
C GLY A 604 30.10 -32.05 2.92
N LEU A 605 28.89 -31.50 2.88
CA LEU A 605 28.18 -31.12 1.65
C LEU A 605 28.51 -29.70 1.19
N THR A 606 29.08 -28.86 2.06
CA THR A 606 29.48 -27.50 1.72
C THR A 606 30.93 -27.44 1.24
N TYR A 607 31.21 -26.62 0.23
CA TYR A 607 32.58 -26.35 -0.21
C TYR A 607 32.68 -24.95 -0.83
N GLU A 608 33.86 -24.37 -0.79
CA GLU A 608 34.16 -23.11 -1.47
C GLU A 608 34.85 -23.38 -2.81
N GLN A 609 34.48 -22.61 -3.82
CA GLN A 609 35.10 -22.69 -5.14
C GLN A 609 35.13 -21.30 -5.76
N GLU A 610 36.24 -20.98 -6.41
CA GLU A 610 36.31 -19.81 -7.28
C GLU A 610 35.63 -20.10 -8.62
N CYS A 611 34.65 -19.26 -8.96
CA CYS A 611 33.87 -19.38 -10.20
C CYS A 611 33.64 -18.02 -10.84
N ILE A 612 33.27 -18.02 -12.12
CA ILE A 612 32.75 -16.81 -12.77
C ILE A 612 31.44 -16.42 -12.09
N ALA A 613 31.46 -15.23 -11.52
CA ALA A 613 30.30 -14.56 -10.98
C ALA A 613 30.07 -13.25 -11.73
N TYR A 614 28.84 -12.77 -11.74
CA TYR A 614 28.44 -11.68 -12.61
C TYR A 614 28.20 -10.42 -11.79
N HIS A 615 29.09 -9.46 -11.86
CA HIS A 615 28.95 -8.19 -11.16
C HIS A 615 27.97 -7.26 -11.88
N SER A 616 27.04 -6.65 -11.14
CA SER A 616 26.20 -5.59 -11.66
C SER A 616 26.76 -4.23 -11.24
N PRO A 617 27.24 -3.38 -12.17
CA PRO A 617 27.75 -2.06 -11.85
C PRO A 617 26.71 -1.17 -11.17
N ALA A 618 25.43 -1.35 -11.50
CA ALA A 618 24.34 -0.55 -10.93
C ALA A 618 24.05 -0.84 -9.45
N SER A 619 24.45 -2.01 -8.95
CA SER A 619 24.18 -2.43 -7.56
C SER A 619 25.46 -2.70 -6.78
N SER A 620 26.63 -2.51 -7.43
CA SER A 620 27.95 -2.93 -6.98
C SER A 620 27.91 -4.24 -6.20
N SER A 621 27.31 -5.25 -6.82
CA SER A 621 27.04 -6.56 -6.21
C SER A 621 27.26 -7.68 -7.21
N VAL A 622 27.80 -8.79 -6.73
CA VAL A 622 27.94 -10.03 -7.48
C VAL A 622 26.58 -10.75 -7.54
N LEU A 623 26.22 -11.20 -8.74
CA LEU A 623 24.99 -11.86 -9.10
C LEU A 623 25.28 -13.31 -9.48
N VAL A 624 24.33 -14.19 -9.17
CA VAL A 624 24.37 -15.60 -9.61
C VAL A 624 23.42 -15.82 -10.78
N ALA A 625 23.45 -17.01 -11.38
CA ALA A 625 22.62 -17.38 -12.51
C ALA A 625 21.11 -17.08 -12.33
N SER A 626 20.56 -17.23 -11.11
CA SER A 626 19.14 -16.94 -10.84
C SER A 626 18.78 -15.44 -10.93
N ASP A 627 19.78 -14.57 -10.83
CA ASP A 627 19.64 -13.11 -10.86
C ASP A 627 19.91 -12.55 -12.26
N LEU A 628 20.24 -13.40 -13.23
CA LEU A 628 20.56 -13.02 -14.60
C LEU A 628 19.39 -13.27 -15.54
N ARG A 629 19.33 -12.44 -16.58
CA ARG A 629 18.44 -12.59 -17.71
C ARG A 629 19.25 -12.52 -18.99
N ARG A 630 18.96 -13.42 -19.92
CA ARG A 630 19.47 -13.35 -21.30
C ARG A 630 18.71 -12.28 -22.08
N GLY A 631 19.44 -11.46 -22.81
CA GLY A 631 18.88 -10.43 -23.68
C GLY A 631 19.70 -10.31 -24.96
N THR A 632 19.06 -9.80 -26.00
CA THR A 632 19.72 -9.52 -27.28
C THR A 632 20.28 -8.10 -27.25
N HIS A 633 21.57 -7.95 -27.53
CA HIS A 633 22.24 -6.67 -27.70
C HIS A 633 22.57 -6.44 -29.18
N ARG A 634 22.28 -5.24 -29.68
CA ARG A 634 22.60 -4.89 -31.06
C ARG A 634 24.02 -4.33 -31.15
N VAL A 635 24.81 -4.85 -32.08
CA VAL A 635 26.16 -4.38 -32.38
C VAL A 635 26.23 -3.96 -33.85
N ARG A 636 26.96 -2.86 -34.10
CA ARG A 636 27.05 -2.23 -35.43
C ARG A 636 28.27 -2.66 -36.27
N ALA A 637 29.16 -3.44 -35.66
CA ALA A 637 30.42 -3.85 -36.27
C ALA A 637 30.75 -5.30 -35.89
N ARG A 638 31.28 -6.04 -36.86
CA ARG A 638 31.94 -7.33 -36.67
C ARG A 638 33.41 -7.17 -37.07
N TYR A 639 34.31 -7.64 -36.25
CA TYR A 639 35.75 -7.51 -36.46
C TYR A 639 36.37 -8.85 -36.84
N PHE A 640 37.36 -8.82 -37.72
CA PHE A 640 38.15 -9.97 -38.14
C PHE A 640 39.62 -9.65 -37.88
N LEU A 641 40.27 -10.42 -37.00
CA LEU A 641 41.69 -10.28 -36.72
C LEU A 641 42.47 -11.37 -37.44
N LYS A 642 43.48 -10.97 -38.21
CA LYS A 642 44.44 -11.91 -38.80
C LYS A 642 45.38 -12.46 -37.74
N VAL A 643 45.48 -13.78 -37.66
CA VAL A 643 46.40 -14.52 -36.80
C VAL A 643 47.33 -15.41 -37.63
N LEU A 644 48.54 -15.61 -37.12
CA LEU A 644 49.56 -16.45 -37.73
C LEU A 644 49.93 -17.59 -36.78
N ASN A 645 49.99 -18.81 -37.29
CA ASN A 645 50.60 -19.92 -36.55
C ASN A 645 52.15 -19.84 -36.60
N LEU A 646 52.83 -20.75 -35.89
CA LEU A 646 54.30 -20.79 -35.89
C LEU A 646 54.90 -21.02 -37.29
N GLU A 647 54.14 -21.66 -38.18
CA GLU A 647 54.53 -21.94 -39.57
C GLU A 647 54.22 -20.79 -40.54
N GLN A 648 53.76 -19.63 -40.04
CA GLN A 648 53.37 -18.45 -40.83
C GLN A 648 52.15 -18.67 -41.75
N HIS A 649 51.30 -19.66 -41.48
CA HIS A 649 50.00 -19.78 -42.11
C HIS A 649 49.01 -18.77 -41.51
N GLU A 650 48.27 -18.06 -42.37
CA GLU A 650 47.31 -17.03 -41.95
C GLU A 650 45.91 -17.62 -41.72
N ALA A 651 45.21 -17.10 -40.73
CA ALA A 651 43.78 -17.28 -40.56
C ALA A 651 43.11 -15.98 -40.05
N GLU A 652 41.79 -15.85 -40.26
CA GLU A 652 41.00 -14.73 -39.73
C GLU A 652 40.04 -15.22 -38.64
N VAL A 653 40.08 -14.59 -37.47
CA VAL A 653 39.20 -14.88 -36.34
C VAL A 653 38.18 -13.77 -36.18
N ALA A 654 36.88 -14.12 -36.15
CA ALA A 654 35.80 -13.16 -36.06
C ALA A 654 35.35 -12.92 -34.59
N PHE A 655 35.07 -11.66 -34.23
CA PHE A 655 34.59 -11.29 -32.89
C PHE A 655 33.81 -9.96 -32.90
N TYR A 656 33.07 -9.67 -31.83
CA TYR A 656 32.19 -8.49 -31.72
C TYR A 656 32.64 -7.46 -30.68
N PHE A 657 33.40 -7.88 -29.66
CA PHE A 657 33.76 -7.05 -28.51
C PHE A 657 35.29 -6.98 -28.34
N PRO A 658 35.98 -6.04 -29.02
CA PRO A 658 37.44 -5.90 -28.93
C PRO A 658 37.96 -5.77 -27.49
N GLU A 659 37.19 -5.17 -26.59
CA GLU A 659 37.51 -5.03 -25.17
C GLU A 659 37.73 -6.35 -24.42
N TYR A 660 37.32 -7.50 -24.98
CA TYR A 660 37.59 -8.83 -24.41
C TYR A 660 38.90 -9.46 -24.91
N LEU A 661 39.55 -8.91 -25.95
CA LEU A 661 40.81 -9.42 -26.49
C LEU A 661 41.98 -9.48 -25.48
N PRO A 662 42.09 -8.58 -24.47
CA PRO A 662 43.10 -8.73 -23.43
C PRO A 662 42.95 -10.02 -22.60
N GLY A 663 41.78 -10.66 -22.65
CA GLY A 663 41.43 -11.84 -21.88
C GLY A 663 41.59 -13.16 -22.62
N VAL A 664 42.22 -13.15 -23.80
CA VAL A 664 42.39 -14.35 -24.62
C VAL A 664 43.45 -15.25 -24.00
N VAL A 665 43.09 -16.52 -23.80
CA VAL A 665 43.99 -17.51 -23.18
C VAL A 665 44.40 -18.61 -24.15
N ALA A 666 43.62 -18.80 -25.22
CA ALA A 666 43.86 -19.78 -26.28
C ALA A 666 43.14 -19.37 -27.57
N LEU A 667 43.56 -19.95 -28.69
CA LEU A 667 42.77 -19.98 -29.92
C LEU A 667 42.05 -21.33 -30.01
N GLY A 668 40.73 -21.32 -30.15
CA GLY A 668 39.92 -22.51 -30.39
C GLY A 668 39.83 -22.83 -31.87
N VAL A 669 40.05 -24.08 -32.25
CA VAL A 669 39.81 -24.63 -33.59
C VAL A 669 38.70 -25.69 -33.53
N HIS A 670 37.75 -25.66 -34.45
CA HIS A 670 36.73 -26.71 -34.50
C HIS A 670 37.38 -28.05 -34.89
N ASP A 671 37.07 -29.14 -34.19
CA ASP A 671 37.73 -30.46 -34.39
C ASP A 671 37.59 -31.00 -35.83
N GLU A 672 36.47 -30.68 -36.49
CA GLU A 672 36.20 -31.06 -37.88
C GLU A 672 36.40 -29.89 -38.87
N GLY A 673 36.93 -28.77 -38.39
CA GLY A 673 37.12 -27.56 -39.17
C GLY A 673 38.41 -27.56 -40.02
N PRO A 674 38.54 -26.62 -40.96
CA PRO A 674 39.73 -26.51 -41.83
C PRO A 674 41.03 -26.26 -41.05
N TYR A 675 40.94 -25.73 -39.83
CA TYR A 675 42.09 -25.42 -38.96
C TYR A 675 42.34 -26.46 -37.86
N ALA A 676 41.66 -27.62 -37.87
CA ALA A 676 41.82 -28.65 -36.85
C ALA A 676 43.29 -29.11 -36.67
N HIS A 677 44.06 -29.11 -37.77
CA HIS A 677 45.50 -29.44 -37.77
C HIS A 677 46.38 -28.43 -37.00
N TRP A 678 45.86 -27.27 -36.60
CA TRP A 678 46.56 -26.32 -35.73
C TRP A 678 46.47 -26.69 -34.25
N ALA A 679 45.60 -27.63 -33.87
CA ALA A 679 45.47 -28.08 -32.48
C ALA A 679 46.82 -28.55 -31.91
N GLY A 680 47.14 -28.10 -30.69
CA GLY A 680 48.41 -28.40 -30.03
C GLY A 680 49.58 -27.49 -30.44
N GLN A 681 49.40 -26.59 -31.41
CA GLN A 681 50.36 -25.55 -31.74
C GLN A 681 50.21 -24.34 -30.80
N GLU A 682 51.05 -23.31 -30.99
CA GLU A 682 50.94 -22.01 -30.32
C GLU A 682 50.80 -20.88 -31.34
N ILE A 683 50.14 -19.79 -30.96
CA ILE A 683 50.13 -18.53 -31.72
C ILE A 683 50.59 -17.37 -30.83
N LYS A 684 50.95 -16.23 -31.42
CA LYS A 684 51.18 -15.01 -30.63
C LYS A 684 49.85 -14.47 -30.09
N HIS A 685 49.85 -14.01 -28.85
CA HIS A 685 48.69 -13.32 -28.29
C HIS A 685 48.37 -12.05 -29.12
N PRO A 686 47.10 -11.76 -29.44
CA PRO A 686 46.70 -10.59 -30.23
C PRO A 686 47.27 -9.24 -29.79
N LEU A 687 47.38 -9.04 -28.47
CA LEU A 687 47.76 -7.76 -27.86
C LEU A 687 49.08 -7.79 -27.08
N TYR A 688 49.59 -8.97 -26.76
CA TYR A 688 50.69 -9.14 -25.80
C TYR A 688 51.81 -9.96 -26.45
N ALA A 689 53.03 -9.80 -25.97
CA ALA A 689 54.19 -10.47 -26.57
C ALA A 689 54.26 -11.99 -26.29
N HIS A 690 53.48 -12.51 -25.33
CA HIS A 690 53.48 -13.92 -24.99
C HIS A 690 52.72 -14.76 -26.03
N LYS A 691 52.93 -16.08 -25.99
CA LYS A 691 52.24 -17.04 -26.85
C LYS A 691 51.06 -17.68 -26.12
N ILE A 692 50.04 -18.05 -26.87
CA ILE A 692 48.87 -18.78 -26.39
C ILE A 692 48.71 -20.10 -27.16
N PRO A 693 48.25 -21.17 -26.51
CA PRO A 693 48.02 -22.46 -27.16
C PRO A 693 46.82 -22.42 -28.12
N VAL A 694 46.82 -23.35 -29.08
CA VAL A 694 45.67 -23.67 -29.93
C VAL A 694 45.01 -24.94 -29.43
N ILE A 695 43.75 -24.86 -29.03
CA ILE A 695 42.95 -25.97 -28.49
C ILE A 695 41.83 -26.35 -29.44
N SER A 696 41.41 -27.60 -29.41
CA SER A 696 40.36 -28.10 -30.30
C SER A 696 39.11 -28.56 -29.55
N SER A 697 37.94 -28.36 -30.16
CA SER A 697 36.66 -28.80 -29.60
C SER A 697 35.54 -28.82 -30.65
N LEU A 698 34.69 -29.84 -30.59
CA LEU A 698 33.40 -29.93 -31.30
C LEU A 698 32.33 -28.93 -30.83
N GLU A 699 32.55 -28.22 -29.72
CA GLU A 699 31.55 -27.31 -29.15
C GLU A 699 31.67 -25.86 -29.65
N LEU A 700 32.67 -25.55 -30.47
CA LEU A 700 32.86 -24.21 -31.03
C LEU A 700 31.77 -23.91 -32.08
N GLU A 701 31.23 -22.70 -32.07
CA GLU A 701 30.19 -22.27 -33.01
C GLU A 701 30.79 -21.92 -34.39
N ASN A 702 32.08 -21.56 -34.43
CA ASN A 702 32.82 -21.17 -35.62
C ASN A 702 34.09 -22.03 -35.77
N ASP A 703 34.62 -22.10 -37.00
CA ASP A 703 35.88 -22.80 -37.30
C ASP A 703 37.06 -22.32 -36.43
N LEU A 704 37.06 -21.03 -36.08
CA LEU A 704 38.04 -20.37 -35.21
C LEU A 704 37.35 -19.43 -34.22
N GLU A 705 37.72 -19.53 -32.94
CA GLU A 705 37.23 -18.65 -31.88
C GLU A 705 38.33 -18.25 -30.89
N PHE A 706 38.33 -17.00 -30.43
CA PHE A 706 39.17 -16.62 -29.30
C PHE A 706 38.58 -17.14 -27.99
N ILE A 707 39.35 -17.97 -27.28
CA ILE A 707 38.94 -18.51 -25.99
C ILE A 707 39.22 -17.47 -24.92
N VAL A 708 38.15 -16.83 -24.48
CA VAL A 708 38.15 -15.85 -23.38
C VAL A 708 37.27 -16.40 -22.27
N PRO A 709 37.85 -16.95 -21.16
CA PRO A 709 37.09 -17.60 -20.10
C PRO A 709 35.94 -16.74 -19.54
N LEU A 710 36.20 -15.44 -19.33
CA LEU A 710 35.19 -14.51 -18.82
C LEU A 710 34.11 -14.14 -19.85
N ALA A 711 34.30 -14.38 -21.16
CA ALA A 711 33.30 -14.01 -22.16
C ALA A 711 32.11 -14.97 -22.22
N ARG A 712 32.36 -16.29 -22.08
CA ARG A 712 31.32 -17.33 -22.21
C ARG A 712 31.61 -18.51 -21.27
N LYS A 713 30.55 -19.12 -20.72
CA LYS A 713 30.68 -20.25 -19.78
C LYS A 713 31.37 -21.48 -20.41
N TYR A 714 31.15 -21.76 -21.69
CA TYR A 714 31.85 -22.87 -22.36
C TYR A 714 33.32 -22.55 -22.61
N HIS A 715 33.71 -21.28 -22.82
CA HIS A 715 35.13 -20.90 -22.87
C HIS A 715 35.84 -21.20 -21.55
N GLU A 716 35.21 -20.89 -20.41
CA GLU A 716 35.79 -21.24 -19.09
C GLU A 716 35.96 -22.76 -18.95
N ARG A 717 34.94 -23.53 -19.34
CA ARG A 717 35.00 -24.99 -19.24
C ARG A 717 36.09 -25.57 -20.14
N LEU A 718 36.17 -25.16 -21.40
CA LEU A 718 37.23 -25.58 -22.32
C LEU A 718 38.62 -25.22 -21.78
N ALA A 719 38.80 -23.99 -21.30
CA ALA A 719 40.05 -23.56 -20.69
C ALA A 719 40.44 -24.45 -19.49
N ARG A 720 39.47 -24.83 -18.64
CA ARG A 720 39.70 -25.76 -17.52
C ARG A 720 40.03 -27.19 -17.96
N GLU A 721 39.29 -27.74 -18.92
CA GLU A 721 39.51 -29.09 -19.47
C GLU A 721 40.93 -29.24 -20.03
N TRP A 722 41.41 -28.20 -20.71
CA TRP A 722 42.76 -28.11 -21.25
C TRP A 722 43.81 -27.62 -20.25
N GLN A 723 43.43 -27.39 -18.99
CA GLN A 723 44.32 -26.91 -17.90
C GLN A 723 45.00 -25.57 -18.20
N ILE A 724 44.35 -24.71 -18.98
CA ILE A 724 44.79 -23.37 -19.36
C ILE A 724 44.04 -22.36 -18.48
N LEU A 725 44.60 -21.99 -17.34
CA LEU A 725 44.01 -20.96 -16.48
C LEU A 725 45.04 -19.89 -16.14
N PRO A 726 45.16 -18.83 -16.95
CA PRO A 726 45.67 -17.57 -16.46
C PRO A 726 44.52 -16.85 -15.71
N GLU A 727 44.78 -16.39 -14.49
CA GLU A 727 43.89 -15.48 -13.76
C GLU A 727 43.83 -14.14 -14.51
N VAL A 728 43.04 -14.05 -15.59
CA VAL A 728 42.90 -12.81 -16.35
C VAL A 728 41.66 -12.07 -15.90
N GLN A 729 41.85 -11.14 -14.97
CA GLN A 729 40.79 -10.21 -14.58
C GLN A 729 40.67 -9.10 -15.63
N LEU A 730 39.60 -9.18 -16.44
CA LEU A 730 39.33 -8.23 -17.52
C LEU A 730 38.77 -6.89 -17.03
N PHE A 731 37.90 -6.92 -16.03
CA PHE A 731 37.18 -5.75 -15.54
C PHE A 731 37.29 -5.62 -14.03
N ASP A 732 37.31 -4.39 -13.54
CA ASP A 732 37.22 -4.07 -12.12
C ASP A 732 35.76 -4.01 -11.61
N ALA A 733 35.59 -3.67 -10.33
CA ALA A 733 34.27 -3.60 -9.70
C ALA A 733 33.39 -2.47 -10.30
N ASP A 734 33.99 -1.41 -10.85
CA ASP A 734 33.26 -0.28 -11.43
C ASP A 734 32.91 -0.50 -12.91
N GLY A 735 33.34 -1.62 -13.49
CA GLY A 735 33.15 -1.92 -14.90
C GLY A 735 34.12 -1.23 -15.84
N ARG A 736 35.27 -0.79 -15.32
CA ARG A 736 36.40 -0.34 -16.13
C ARG A 736 37.30 -1.53 -16.43
N VAL A 737 38.07 -1.42 -17.51
CA VAL A 737 39.01 -2.47 -17.90
C VAL A 737 40.18 -2.48 -16.91
N SER A 738 40.52 -3.66 -16.41
CA SER A 738 41.62 -3.91 -15.47
C SER A 738 42.80 -4.66 -16.09
N ALA A 739 42.67 -5.07 -17.35
CA ALA A 739 43.72 -5.80 -18.05
C ALA A 739 44.98 -4.94 -18.26
N PRO A 740 46.20 -5.55 -18.23
CA PRO A 740 47.45 -4.83 -18.39
C PRO A 740 47.50 -3.95 -19.64
N GLY A 741 47.86 -2.67 -19.48
CA GLY A 741 47.92 -1.67 -20.55
C GLY A 741 46.60 -0.97 -20.88
N TYR A 742 45.50 -1.34 -20.22
CA TYR A 742 44.15 -0.78 -20.41
C TYR A 742 43.48 -0.38 -19.07
N GLU A 743 44.28 -0.24 -18.02
CA GLU A 743 43.80 -0.07 -16.64
C GLU A 743 42.97 1.21 -16.49
N LYS A 744 41.83 1.08 -15.81
CA LYS A 744 40.87 2.15 -15.48
C LYS A 744 40.22 2.82 -16.70
N LEU A 745 40.45 2.33 -17.93
CA LEU A 745 39.73 2.82 -19.10
C LEU A 745 38.28 2.34 -19.06
N SER A 746 37.34 3.19 -19.50
CA SER A 746 35.99 2.72 -19.80
C SER A 746 36.01 1.70 -20.94
N VAL A 747 34.97 0.88 -21.03
CA VAL A 747 34.84 -0.13 -22.10
C VAL A 747 35.00 0.48 -23.50
N ASN A 748 34.48 1.68 -23.72
CA ASN A 748 34.57 2.36 -25.02
C ASN A 748 36.00 2.89 -25.28
N GLU A 749 36.64 3.53 -24.30
CA GLU A 749 38.02 4.01 -24.43
C GLU A 749 38.99 2.85 -24.67
N ALA A 750 38.81 1.73 -23.97
CA ALA A 750 39.60 0.53 -24.19
C ALA A 750 39.37 -0.05 -25.60
N ARG A 751 38.12 -0.09 -26.07
CA ARG A 751 37.80 -0.55 -27.43
C ARG A 751 38.50 0.29 -28.49
N GLU A 752 38.44 1.62 -28.40
CA GLU A 752 39.11 2.52 -29.34
C GLU A 752 40.63 2.32 -29.34
N LYS A 753 41.23 2.21 -28.15
CA LYS A 753 42.67 1.96 -28.01
C LYS A 753 43.10 0.63 -28.63
N ILE A 754 42.35 -0.46 -28.37
CA ILE A 754 42.62 -1.78 -28.94
C ILE A 754 42.53 -1.75 -30.47
N LEU A 755 41.48 -1.13 -31.02
CA LEU A 755 41.30 -1.01 -32.46
C LEU A 755 42.43 -0.20 -33.11
N SER A 756 42.91 0.86 -32.45
CA SER A 756 44.05 1.65 -32.93
C SER A 756 45.36 0.83 -32.94
N GLN A 757 45.59 -0.01 -31.92
CA GLN A 757 46.77 -0.88 -31.84
C GLN A 757 46.75 -1.97 -32.92
N LEU A 758 45.56 -2.46 -33.29
CA LEU A 758 45.38 -3.56 -34.23
C LEU A 758 45.12 -3.13 -35.68
N GLN A 759 45.14 -1.82 -35.98
CA GLN A 759 44.69 -1.26 -37.26
C GLN A 759 45.33 -1.91 -38.51
N ALA A 760 46.58 -2.37 -38.42
CA ALA A 760 47.29 -3.04 -39.52
C ALA A 760 46.85 -4.49 -39.80
N HIS A 761 46.18 -5.14 -38.84
CA HIS A 761 45.86 -6.57 -38.88
C HIS A 761 44.36 -6.86 -38.71
N ILE A 762 43.54 -5.83 -38.56
CA ILE A 762 42.11 -5.95 -38.30
C ILE A 762 41.28 -5.45 -39.49
N ARG A 763 40.29 -6.25 -39.90
CA ARG A 763 39.26 -5.87 -40.86
C ARG A 763 37.94 -5.65 -40.12
N THR A 764 37.26 -4.54 -40.41
CA THR A 764 35.96 -4.20 -39.80
C THR A 764 34.86 -4.33 -40.85
N GLU A 765 33.83 -5.08 -40.53
CA GLU A 765 32.59 -5.17 -41.30
C GLU A 765 31.51 -4.39 -40.56
N THR A 766 30.82 -3.46 -41.25
CA THR A 766 29.74 -2.65 -40.68
C THR A 766 28.39 -3.25 -41.07
N GLY A 767 27.47 -3.34 -40.12
CA GLY A 767 26.18 -4.01 -40.29
C GLY A 767 25.45 -4.13 -38.95
N ASP A 768 24.23 -4.66 -38.95
CA ASP A 768 23.44 -4.81 -37.72
C ASP A 768 23.38 -6.28 -37.30
N TRP A 769 24.14 -6.63 -36.26
CA TRP A 769 24.11 -7.96 -35.67
C TRP A 769 23.46 -7.94 -34.29
N SER A 770 22.94 -9.09 -33.89
CA SER A 770 22.29 -9.31 -32.62
C SER A 770 23.04 -10.38 -31.85
N VAL A 771 23.65 -10.00 -30.73
CA VAL A 771 24.46 -10.88 -29.89
C VAL A 771 23.77 -11.10 -28.54
N GLU A 772 23.82 -12.32 -28.02
CA GLU A 772 23.29 -12.61 -26.68
C GLU A 772 24.21 -12.01 -25.61
N MET A 773 23.62 -11.26 -24.66
CA MET A 773 24.30 -10.75 -23.46
C MET A 773 23.47 -11.03 -22.21
N LEU A 774 24.16 -11.00 -21.06
CA LEU A 774 23.54 -11.18 -19.75
C LEU A 774 23.26 -9.82 -19.11
N TYR A 775 22.09 -9.71 -18.52
CA TYR A 775 21.63 -8.52 -17.82
C TYR A 775 21.20 -8.90 -16.40
N CYS A 776 21.37 -7.99 -15.46
CA CYS A 776 20.76 -8.14 -14.14
C CYS A 776 19.24 -8.16 -14.30
N SER A 777 18.59 -9.22 -13.81
CA SER A 777 17.13 -9.37 -13.86
C SER A 777 16.37 -8.29 -13.06
N ARG A 778 17.06 -7.60 -12.13
CA ARG A 778 16.49 -6.57 -11.25
C ARG A 778 16.76 -5.15 -11.76
N SER A 779 18.02 -4.80 -12.06
CA SER A 779 18.38 -3.45 -12.54
C SER A 779 18.22 -3.28 -14.05
N GLY A 780 18.27 -4.38 -14.82
CA GLY A 780 18.23 -4.34 -16.29
C GLY A 780 19.55 -3.92 -16.95
N VAL A 781 20.61 -3.66 -16.16
CA VAL A 781 21.94 -3.27 -16.65
C VAL A 781 22.74 -4.51 -17.04
N SER A 782 23.59 -4.39 -18.06
CA SER A 782 24.51 -5.46 -18.49
C SER A 782 25.46 -5.82 -17.35
N VAL A 783 25.73 -7.11 -17.19
CA VAL A 783 26.62 -7.59 -16.12
C VAL A 783 28.05 -7.77 -16.58
N ILE A 784 28.97 -7.71 -15.64
CA ILE A 784 30.39 -7.85 -15.85
C ILE A 784 30.83 -9.20 -15.25
N PRO A 785 31.38 -10.12 -16.06
CA PRO A 785 31.91 -11.38 -15.54
C PRO A 785 33.22 -11.12 -14.78
N ARG A 786 33.35 -11.72 -13.59
CA ARG A 786 34.57 -11.70 -12.76
C ARG A 786 34.72 -13.00 -11.97
N TYR A 787 35.93 -13.33 -11.58
CA TYR A 787 36.13 -14.42 -10.61
C TYR A 787 35.75 -13.97 -9.20
N SER A 788 35.12 -14.88 -8.46
CA SER A 788 34.73 -14.69 -7.08
C SER A 788 34.61 -16.04 -6.38
N THR A 789 35.17 -16.15 -5.19
CA THR A 789 34.97 -17.30 -4.30
C THR A 789 33.54 -17.31 -3.79
N GLN A 790 32.85 -18.42 -4.02
CA GLN A 790 31.46 -18.61 -3.59
C GLN A 790 31.34 -19.92 -2.81
N LEU A 791 30.34 -19.96 -1.93
CA LEU A 791 29.98 -21.11 -1.13
C LEU A 791 28.90 -21.93 -1.83
N PHE A 792 29.18 -23.22 -2.02
CA PHE A 792 28.31 -24.15 -2.71
C PHE A 792 27.86 -25.30 -1.81
N VAL A 793 26.73 -25.90 -2.17
CA VAL A 793 26.22 -27.16 -1.61
C VAL A 793 26.23 -28.21 -2.72
N LYS A 794 26.81 -29.38 -2.40
CA LYS A 794 26.73 -30.60 -3.21
C LYS A 794 25.30 -31.14 -3.13
N ILE A 795 24.63 -31.24 -4.26
CA ILE A 795 23.20 -31.60 -4.34
C ILE A 795 22.95 -32.78 -5.29
N GLU A 796 23.98 -33.33 -5.92
CA GLU A 796 23.86 -34.34 -6.97
C GLU A 796 23.06 -35.56 -6.51
N ASP A 797 23.36 -36.09 -5.32
CA ASP A 797 22.64 -37.23 -4.75
C ASP A 797 21.20 -36.89 -4.40
N ALA A 798 20.97 -35.69 -3.84
CA ALA A 798 19.63 -35.20 -3.52
C ALA A 798 18.78 -34.98 -4.79
N VAL A 799 19.39 -34.48 -5.86
CA VAL A 799 18.76 -34.31 -7.18
C VAL A 799 18.37 -35.68 -7.75
N ARG A 800 19.23 -36.69 -7.67
CA ARG A 800 18.92 -38.06 -8.14
C ARG A 800 17.74 -38.65 -7.38
N LEU A 801 17.76 -38.56 -6.05
CA LEU A 801 16.66 -39.05 -5.20
C LEU A 801 15.36 -38.31 -5.49
N LEU A 802 15.41 -36.98 -5.56
CA LEU A 802 14.22 -36.16 -5.84
C LEU A 802 13.65 -36.41 -7.24
N TYR A 803 14.52 -36.57 -8.25
CA TYR A 803 14.11 -36.93 -9.61
C TYR A 803 13.35 -38.25 -9.62
N ARG A 804 13.83 -39.25 -8.88
CA ARG A 804 13.15 -40.54 -8.70
C ARG A 804 11.80 -40.36 -7.99
N SER A 805 11.76 -39.71 -6.83
CA SER A 805 10.52 -39.46 -6.07
C SER A 805 9.44 -38.76 -6.90
N ILE A 806 9.80 -37.77 -7.71
CA ILE A 806 8.85 -37.10 -8.62
C ILE A 806 8.43 -38.02 -9.76
N SER A 807 9.34 -38.82 -10.30
CA SER A 807 9.03 -39.75 -11.39
C SER A 807 8.06 -40.85 -10.94
N GLU A 808 8.25 -41.37 -9.73
CA GLU A 808 7.45 -42.41 -9.07
C GLU A 808 6.17 -41.87 -8.38
N ASP A 809 5.85 -40.58 -8.56
CA ASP A 809 4.65 -39.92 -8.01
C ASP A 809 4.56 -39.91 -6.47
N GLU A 810 5.70 -40.00 -5.77
CA GLU A 810 5.77 -39.68 -4.33
C GLU A 810 5.52 -38.19 -4.05
N VAL A 811 5.82 -37.34 -5.04
CA VAL A 811 5.43 -35.92 -5.08
C VAL A 811 4.56 -35.70 -6.31
N THR A 812 3.33 -35.25 -6.08
CA THR A 812 2.36 -35.01 -7.15
C THR A 812 2.17 -33.52 -7.42
N PHE A 813 1.68 -33.19 -8.60
CA PHE A 813 1.48 -31.81 -9.07
C PHE A 813 0.06 -31.59 -9.57
N SER A 814 -0.43 -30.36 -9.49
CA SER A 814 -1.76 -29.97 -10.00
C SER A 814 -1.98 -30.23 -11.50
N ALA A 815 -0.91 -30.35 -12.30
CA ALA A 815 -0.98 -30.70 -13.72
C ALA A 815 0.31 -31.40 -14.20
N PRO A 816 0.23 -32.30 -15.21
CA PRO A 816 1.38 -33.00 -15.77
C PRO A 816 2.51 -32.08 -16.26
N LEU A 817 2.15 -30.92 -16.83
CA LEU A 817 3.10 -29.89 -17.29
C LEU A 817 4.12 -29.51 -16.19
N TRP A 818 3.67 -29.40 -14.95
CA TRP A 818 4.53 -28.98 -13.84
C TRP A 818 5.50 -30.07 -13.43
N LYS A 819 5.07 -31.34 -13.46
CA LYS A 819 5.94 -32.51 -13.27
C LYS A 819 7.06 -32.52 -14.32
N GLU A 820 6.71 -32.38 -15.60
CA GLU A 820 7.68 -32.35 -16.71
C GLU A 820 8.69 -31.20 -16.56
N ARG A 821 8.21 -30.01 -16.21
CA ARG A 821 9.05 -28.83 -15.99
C ARG A 821 10.02 -29.03 -14.82
N MET A 822 9.56 -29.63 -13.72
CA MET A 822 10.40 -29.96 -12.57
C MET A 822 11.49 -30.96 -12.92
N LEU A 823 11.15 -32.05 -13.62
CA LEU A 823 12.14 -33.05 -14.07
C LEU A 823 13.19 -32.44 -15.00
N LYS A 824 12.77 -31.56 -15.93
CA LYS A 824 13.69 -30.83 -16.83
C LYS A 824 14.62 -29.86 -16.10
N ILE A 825 14.15 -29.26 -15.00
CA ILE A 825 14.99 -28.42 -14.14
C ILE A 825 16.03 -29.28 -13.43
N LEU A 826 15.58 -30.38 -12.79
CA LEU A 826 16.45 -31.27 -12.01
C LEU A 826 17.55 -31.92 -12.86
N SER A 827 17.25 -32.30 -14.12
CA SER A 827 18.25 -32.92 -15.00
C SER A 827 19.43 -32.01 -15.38
N ARG A 828 19.35 -30.71 -15.08
CA ARG A 828 20.39 -29.71 -15.36
C ARG A 828 21.06 -29.16 -14.10
N LEU A 829 20.60 -29.57 -12.92
CA LEU A 829 21.11 -29.08 -11.63
C LEU A 829 22.20 -30.02 -11.13
N SER A 830 23.41 -29.48 -10.96
CA SER A 830 24.54 -30.20 -10.36
C SER A 830 24.96 -29.61 -9.03
N VAL A 831 25.04 -28.27 -8.93
CA VAL A 831 25.55 -27.56 -7.74
C VAL A 831 24.63 -26.41 -7.35
N TRP A 832 24.63 -26.01 -6.08
CA TRP A 832 23.84 -24.88 -5.58
C TRP A 832 24.69 -23.85 -4.85
N CYS A 833 24.81 -22.64 -5.42
CA CYS A 833 25.49 -21.49 -4.80
C CYS A 833 24.59 -20.81 -3.76
N ILE A 834 25.02 -20.83 -2.49
CA ILE A 834 24.24 -20.34 -1.34
C ILE A 834 24.72 -19.00 -0.78
N SER A 835 25.90 -18.50 -1.15
CA SER A 835 26.42 -17.19 -0.73
C SER A 835 26.02 -16.05 -1.67
N ARG A 836 25.88 -14.83 -1.12
CA ARG A 836 25.65 -13.59 -1.87
C ARG A 836 26.46 -12.45 -1.24
N GLN A 837 26.93 -11.54 -2.08
CA GLN A 837 27.71 -10.36 -1.70
C GLN A 837 26.80 -9.15 -1.43
N TYR A 838 25.59 -9.37 -0.93
CA TYR A 838 24.66 -8.31 -0.57
C TYR A 838 24.95 -7.82 0.85
N TRP A 839 24.48 -6.62 1.18
CA TRP A 839 24.53 -6.13 2.55
C TRP A 839 23.29 -6.58 3.35
N TRP A 840 22.17 -6.83 2.66
CA TRP A 840 20.91 -7.32 3.23
C TRP A 840 20.71 -8.83 3.04
N GLY A 841 20.42 -9.53 4.14
CA GLY A 841 20.13 -10.98 4.20
C GLY A 841 20.62 -11.60 5.51
N ASN A 842 20.41 -12.91 5.68
CA ASN A 842 20.96 -13.64 6.83
C ASN A 842 22.49 -13.75 6.68
N PRO A 843 23.30 -13.25 7.63
CA PRO A 843 24.76 -13.25 7.49
C PRO A 843 25.32 -14.67 7.59
N ILE A 844 26.40 -14.94 6.86
CA ILE A 844 27.17 -16.18 6.99
C ILE A 844 28.25 -15.94 8.03
N ASN A 845 28.28 -16.76 9.09
CA ASN A 845 29.26 -16.60 10.17
C ASN A 845 30.70 -16.56 9.63
N ASN A 846 31.51 -15.62 10.14
CA ASN A 846 32.89 -15.37 9.73
C ASN A 846 33.08 -14.96 8.25
N SER A 847 32.05 -14.43 7.61
CA SER A 847 32.11 -13.91 6.24
C SER A 847 31.43 -12.55 6.13
N GLU A 848 31.88 -11.72 5.17
CA GLU A 848 31.15 -10.53 4.75
C GLU A 848 29.95 -10.83 3.85
N ASN A 849 29.74 -12.11 3.50
CA ASN A 849 28.63 -12.56 2.67
C ASN A 849 27.37 -12.83 3.49
N VAL A 850 26.23 -12.79 2.80
CA VAL A 850 24.93 -13.24 3.32
C VAL A 850 24.47 -14.49 2.58
N PHE A 851 23.60 -15.28 3.19
CA PHE A 851 22.92 -16.37 2.51
C PHE A 851 21.99 -15.83 1.44
N SER A 852 21.86 -16.59 0.36
CA SER A 852 20.86 -16.32 -0.67
C SER A 852 19.44 -16.36 -0.11
N THR A 853 18.55 -15.54 -0.66
CA THR A 853 17.12 -15.55 -0.28
C THR A 853 16.53 -16.95 -0.36
N TRP A 854 16.84 -17.70 -1.42
CA TRP A 854 16.33 -19.04 -1.65
C TRP A 854 16.84 -20.08 -0.64
N PHE A 855 18.05 -19.90 -0.11
CA PHE A 855 18.56 -20.72 1.00
C PHE A 855 17.76 -20.44 2.27
N SER A 856 17.53 -19.16 2.58
CA SER A 856 16.68 -18.76 3.73
C SER A 856 15.25 -19.27 3.58
N MET A 857 14.68 -19.25 2.37
CA MET A 857 13.32 -19.75 2.12
C MET A 857 13.20 -21.28 2.11
N ALA A 858 14.28 -22.00 1.82
CA ALA A 858 14.32 -23.45 1.98
C ALA A 858 14.32 -23.83 3.48
N ALA A 859 15.09 -23.10 4.30
CA ALA A 859 15.06 -23.24 5.75
C ALA A 859 13.69 -22.87 6.35
N TRP A 860 13.06 -21.81 5.84
CA TRP A 860 11.68 -21.42 6.18
C TRP A 860 10.69 -22.57 5.95
N ALA A 861 10.78 -23.27 4.82
CA ALA A 861 9.89 -24.40 4.53
C ALA A 861 10.12 -25.58 5.49
N LEU A 862 11.39 -25.86 5.83
CA LEU A 862 11.74 -26.86 6.86
C LEU A 862 11.17 -26.47 8.23
N GLN A 863 11.21 -25.19 8.59
CA GLN A 863 10.56 -24.66 9.79
C GLN A 863 9.06 -24.94 9.79
N GLY A 864 8.42 -24.79 8.63
CA GLY A 864 7.00 -25.14 8.41
C GLY A 864 6.69 -26.59 8.74
N ALA A 865 7.57 -27.49 8.31
CA ALA A 865 7.45 -28.92 8.57
C ALA A 865 7.80 -29.29 10.04
N GLY A 866 8.37 -28.36 10.82
CA GLY A 866 8.65 -28.52 12.25
C GLY A 866 10.13 -28.72 12.61
N TRP A 867 11.04 -28.58 11.64
CA TRP A 867 12.48 -28.62 11.87
C TRP A 867 13.00 -27.24 12.37
N PRO A 868 14.04 -27.12 13.22
CA PRO A 868 14.91 -28.16 13.74
C PRO A 868 14.36 -28.93 14.94
N ASN A 869 13.24 -28.50 15.51
CA ASN A 869 12.65 -29.13 16.71
C ASN A 869 12.26 -30.60 16.48
N ASN A 870 11.86 -30.94 15.24
CA ASN A 870 11.73 -32.30 14.76
C ASN A 870 12.82 -32.59 13.73
N PRO A 871 13.83 -33.43 14.02
CA PRO A 871 14.93 -33.74 13.10
C PRO A 871 14.50 -34.45 11.81
N LYS A 872 13.39 -35.20 11.85
CA LYS A 872 12.81 -35.89 10.69
C LYS A 872 11.34 -35.47 10.56
N PRO A 873 11.08 -34.22 10.12
CA PRO A 873 9.71 -33.75 10.00
C PRO A 873 8.94 -34.60 8.98
N GLU A 874 7.63 -34.77 9.22
CA GLU A 874 6.75 -35.34 8.22
C GLU A 874 6.54 -34.34 7.08
N PRO A 875 6.36 -34.81 5.82
CA PRO A 875 6.15 -33.91 4.70
C PRO A 875 4.89 -33.07 4.88
N ILE A 876 4.95 -31.81 4.47
CA ILE A 876 3.80 -30.92 4.36
C ILE A 876 2.82 -31.52 3.34
N ASP A 877 1.55 -31.62 3.72
CA ASP A 877 0.55 -32.35 2.94
C ASP A 877 0.27 -31.66 1.60
N GLU A 878 -0.03 -30.36 1.61
CA GLU A 878 -0.27 -29.58 0.38
C GLU A 878 0.44 -28.23 0.42
N VAL A 879 1.00 -27.80 -0.72
CA VAL A 879 1.54 -26.44 -0.90
C VAL A 879 0.93 -25.75 -2.11
N PHE A 880 0.41 -24.54 -1.92
CA PHE A 880 -0.11 -23.68 -2.99
C PHE A 880 0.98 -22.72 -3.45
N VAL A 881 1.30 -22.73 -4.75
CA VAL A 881 2.46 -22.00 -5.28
C VAL A 881 2.21 -21.35 -6.64
N ASP A 882 2.75 -20.14 -6.82
CA ASP A 882 2.82 -19.49 -8.14
C ASP A 882 3.88 -20.18 -9.02
N ALA A 883 3.57 -20.38 -10.31
CA ALA A 883 4.48 -20.96 -11.29
C ALA A 883 5.89 -20.32 -11.32
N GLU A 884 6.05 -19.01 -11.04
CA GLU A 884 7.36 -18.35 -11.00
C GLU A 884 8.24 -18.81 -9.82
N TRP A 885 7.66 -19.44 -8.80
CA TRP A 885 8.34 -19.86 -7.56
C TRP A 885 8.80 -21.32 -7.57
N LEU A 886 8.45 -22.10 -8.59
CA LEU A 886 8.85 -23.51 -8.71
C LEU A 886 10.37 -23.69 -8.64
N PHE A 887 11.12 -22.97 -9.48
CA PHE A 887 12.59 -23.06 -9.51
C PHE A 887 13.24 -22.39 -8.28
N ARG A 888 12.66 -21.28 -7.83
CA ARG A 888 13.28 -20.40 -6.83
C ARG A 888 13.07 -20.88 -5.39
N TRP A 889 11.95 -21.54 -5.10
CA TRP A 889 11.60 -21.94 -3.74
C TRP A 889 11.27 -23.42 -3.60
N ILE A 890 10.41 -23.97 -4.47
CA ILE A 890 9.98 -25.38 -4.35
C ILE A 890 11.16 -26.33 -4.55
N VAL A 891 11.98 -26.12 -5.58
CA VAL A 891 13.18 -26.96 -5.83
C VAL A 891 14.15 -26.93 -4.64
N PRO A 892 14.63 -25.77 -4.15
CA PRO A 892 15.47 -25.71 -2.95
C PRO A 892 14.83 -26.39 -1.73
N SER A 893 13.54 -26.17 -1.49
CA SER A 893 12.81 -26.72 -0.34
C SER A 893 12.72 -28.26 -0.39
N LEU A 894 12.46 -28.82 -1.57
CA LEU A 894 12.45 -30.27 -1.78
C LEU A 894 13.86 -30.87 -1.62
N LEU A 895 14.89 -30.20 -2.14
CA LEU A 895 16.28 -30.65 -2.01
C LEU A 895 16.71 -30.71 -0.53
N VAL A 896 16.48 -29.63 0.24
CA VAL A 896 16.84 -29.63 1.66
C VAL A 896 15.99 -30.63 2.46
N GLY A 897 14.72 -30.85 2.09
CA GLY A 897 13.89 -31.90 2.68
C GLY A 897 14.49 -33.29 2.49
N VAL A 898 14.94 -33.62 1.28
CA VAL A 898 15.60 -34.90 0.98
C VAL A 898 16.93 -35.01 1.74
N ILE A 899 17.73 -33.94 1.79
CA ILE A 899 19.02 -33.94 2.49
C ILE A 899 18.87 -34.11 4.01
N VAL A 900 17.89 -33.44 4.62
CA VAL A 900 17.70 -33.43 6.08
C VAL A 900 16.90 -34.64 6.54
N SER A 901 15.77 -34.95 5.89
CA SER A 901 14.84 -36.00 6.34
C SER A 901 14.89 -37.30 5.53
N GLY A 902 15.64 -37.35 4.41
CA GLY A 902 15.69 -38.52 3.52
C GLY A 902 14.46 -38.69 2.63
N ARG A 903 13.54 -37.71 2.62
CA ARG A 903 12.28 -37.75 1.86
C ARG A 903 11.90 -36.34 1.37
N PRO A 904 11.09 -36.21 0.31
CA PRO A 904 10.61 -34.91 -0.17
C PRO A 904 9.82 -34.13 0.90
N LEU A 905 9.96 -32.80 0.90
CA LEU A 905 9.32 -31.93 1.90
C LEU A 905 7.81 -31.74 1.71
N PHE A 906 7.30 -31.93 0.48
CA PHE A 906 5.90 -31.73 0.12
C PHE A 906 5.33 -32.99 -0.52
N LYS A 907 4.08 -33.37 -0.22
CA LYS A 907 3.38 -34.49 -0.89
C LYS A 907 2.66 -34.03 -2.16
N HIS A 908 1.91 -32.94 -2.07
CA HIS A 908 1.14 -32.38 -3.18
C HIS A 908 1.51 -30.92 -3.45
N VAL A 909 1.99 -30.62 -4.65
CA VAL A 909 2.38 -29.26 -5.08
C VAL A 909 1.33 -28.68 -6.02
N HIS A 910 0.47 -27.81 -5.49
CA HIS A 910 -0.58 -27.13 -6.24
C HIS A 910 -0.05 -25.85 -6.87
N VAL A 911 0.36 -25.97 -8.13
CA VAL A 911 0.83 -24.84 -8.92
C VAL A 911 -0.36 -24.14 -9.57
N HIS A 912 -0.54 -22.86 -9.28
CA HIS A 912 -1.46 -21.99 -10.00
C HIS A 912 -0.71 -21.14 -11.03
N GLY A 913 -1.41 -20.76 -12.11
CA GLY A 913 -0.87 -19.87 -13.11
C GLY A 913 -0.51 -18.50 -12.52
N THR A 914 0.50 -17.86 -13.10
CA THR A 914 0.92 -16.51 -12.69
C THR A 914 -0.20 -15.53 -13.00
N LEU A 915 -0.50 -14.64 -12.05
CA LEU A 915 -1.61 -13.70 -12.18
C LEU A 915 -1.29 -12.58 -13.19
N HIS A 916 -2.15 -12.45 -14.19
CA HIS A 916 -2.05 -11.48 -15.27
C HIS A 916 -3.23 -10.52 -15.25
N VAL A 917 -2.98 -9.30 -15.72
CA VAL A 917 -3.99 -8.26 -15.95
C VAL A 917 -4.02 -7.87 -17.41
N MET A 918 -5.17 -7.34 -17.84
CA MET A 918 -5.34 -6.75 -19.16
C MET A 918 -5.07 -5.25 -19.09
N GLU A 919 -4.12 -4.78 -19.89
CA GLU A 919 -3.69 -3.37 -19.88
C GLU A 919 -3.71 -2.80 -21.30
N ARG A 920 -3.96 -1.49 -21.42
CA ARG A 920 -3.81 -0.76 -22.69
C ARG A 920 -2.35 -0.38 -22.88
N MET A 921 -1.73 -0.90 -23.93
CA MET A 921 -0.36 -0.54 -24.32
C MET A 921 -0.37 0.27 -25.61
N LEU A 922 0.44 1.32 -25.65
CA LEU A 922 0.77 2.06 -26.87
C LEU A 922 1.88 1.31 -27.61
N LEU A 923 1.57 0.77 -28.78
CA LEU A 923 2.53 0.09 -29.65
C LEU A 923 2.86 0.99 -30.84
N PRO A 924 4.14 1.10 -31.26
CA PRO A 924 4.50 1.80 -32.48
C PRO A 924 3.77 1.16 -33.68
N GLN A 925 3.31 1.99 -34.63
CA GLN A 925 2.82 1.49 -35.91
C GLN A 925 3.94 0.73 -36.65
N ALA A 926 3.57 -0.37 -37.31
CA ALA A 926 4.53 -1.23 -38.00
C ALA A 926 5.32 -0.44 -39.05
N GLY A 927 6.66 -0.47 -38.96
CA GLY A 927 7.57 0.13 -39.93
C GLY A 927 8.24 1.46 -39.54
N MET A 928 7.99 2.01 -38.34
CA MET A 928 8.68 3.23 -37.87
C MET A 928 9.66 2.93 -36.73
N GLU A 929 10.94 3.22 -36.93
CA GLU A 929 11.96 3.16 -35.89
C GLU A 929 11.78 4.29 -34.85
N THR A 930 12.02 3.96 -33.59
CA THR A 930 11.97 4.90 -32.47
C THR A 930 13.34 5.54 -32.29
N SER A 931 13.52 6.78 -32.75
CA SER A 931 14.59 7.65 -32.25
C SER A 931 14.08 8.47 -31.07
N GLU A 932 14.94 8.77 -30.10
CA GLU A 932 14.60 9.50 -28.85
C GLU A 932 13.95 10.88 -29.12
N ALA A 933 14.13 11.44 -30.33
CA ALA A 933 13.55 12.73 -30.73
C ALA A 933 12.05 12.67 -31.11
N GLY A 934 11.43 11.49 -31.20
CA GLY A 934 10.05 11.30 -31.70
C GLY A 934 8.98 11.03 -30.63
N ALA A 935 9.30 11.08 -29.34
CA ALA A 935 8.43 10.59 -28.25
C ALA A 935 7.13 11.41 -28.01
N PHE A 936 6.93 12.54 -28.70
CA PHE A 936 5.80 13.46 -28.49
C PHE A 936 4.70 13.40 -29.56
N ASP A 937 4.78 12.49 -30.54
CA ASP A 937 3.78 12.35 -31.61
C ASP A 937 2.82 11.19 -31.33
N GLU A 938 1.67 11.50 -30.74
CA GLU A 938 0.63 10.51 -30.37
C GLU A 938 0.06 9.74 -31.57
N THR A 939 0.20 10.25 -32.80
CA THR A 939 -0.32 9.59 -34.01
C THR A 939 0.45 8.32 -34.41
N ARG A 940 1.65 8.12 -33.87
CA ARG A 940 2.54 6.99 -34.17
C ARG A 940 2.24 5.73 -33.38
N PHE A 941 1.33 5.79 -32.42
CA PHE A 941 1.06 4.70 -31.50
C PHE A 941 -0.37 4.17 -31.66
N ILE A 942 -0.51 2.85 -31.77
CA ILE A 942 -1.80 2.16 -31.72
C ILE A 942 -2.02 1.68 -30.29
N GLN A 943 -3.20 1.97 -29.72
CA GLN A 943 -3.63 1.38 -28.46
C GLN A 943 -4.06 -0.07 -28.67
N ARG A 944 -3.38 -1.02 -28.02
CA ARG A 944 -3.74 -2.44 -28.03
C ARG A 944 -3.88 -2.97 -26.61
N MET A 945 -4.89 -3.81 -26.37
CA MET A 945 -4.98 -4.55 -25.12
C MET A 945 -3.92 -5.66 -25.11
N VAL A 946 -3.08 -5.68 -24.09
CA VAL A 946 -2.03 -6.68 -23.89
C VAL A 946 -2.25 -7.38 -22.55
N LYS A 947 -2.05 -8.70 -22.52
CA LYS A 947 -2.05 -9.51 -21.31
C LYS A 947 -0.64 -9.50 -20.74
N ARG A 948 -0.46 -9.05 -19.52
CA ARG A 948 0.86 -8.99 -18.87
C ARG A 948 0.79 -9.46 -17.42
N PRO A 949 1.86 -10.08 -16.92
CA PRO A 949 1.97 -10.38 -15.49
C PRO A 949 2.05 -9.05 -14.73
N MET A 950 1.50 -9.02 -13.50
CA MET A 950 1.67 -7.88 -12.62
C MET A 950 3.12 -7.81 -12.14
N LYS A 951 3.80 -6.69 -12.44
CA LYS A 951 5.20 -6.46 -12.03
C LYS A 951 5.41 -4.99 -11.70
N TYR A 952 6.01 -4.70 -10.55
CA TYR A 952 6.29 -3.31 -10.10
C TYR A 952 7.02 -2.48 -11.16
N ARG A 953 7.99 -3.06 -11.85
CA ARG A 953 8.73 -2.39 -12.94
C ARG A 953 7.88 -1.96 -14.14
N LEU A 954 6.70 -2.56 -14.32
CA LEU A 954 5.76 -2.23 -15.40
C LEU A 954 4.73 -1.18 -14.95
N GLY A 955 4.68 -0.83 -13.66
CA GLY A 955 3.69 0.10 -13.10
C GLY A 955 2.26 -0.44 -13.11
N ASN A 956 2.06 -1.74 -13.38
CA ASN A 956 0.75 -2.37 -13.55
C ASN A 956 0.31 -3.21 -12.34
N VAL A 957 0.91 -2.96 -11.17
CA VAL A 957 0.59 -3.64 -9.92
C VAL A 957 -0.65 -3.01 -9.29
N VAL A 958 -1.55 -3.85 -8.80
CA VAL A 958 -2.74 -3.44 -8.05
C VAL A 958 -2.65 -4.03 -6.66
N GLU A 959 -2.88 -3.20 -5.65
CA GLU A 959 -2.97 -3.64 -4.26
C GLU A 959 -4.35 -4.23 -3.93
N PRO A 960 -4.43 -5.35 -3.21
CA PRO A 960 -5.66 -5.97 -2.73
C PRO A 960 -6.67 -5.00 -2.10
N VAL A 961 -6.22 -4.12 -1.20
CA VAL A 961 -7.09 -3.17 -0.47
C VAL A 961 -7.91 -2.28 -1.41
N THR A 962 -7.34 -1.90 -2.55
CA THR A 962 -8.01 -1.05 -3.55
C THR A 962 -9.24 -1.75 -4.12
N LEU A 963 -9.14 -3.05 -4.37
CA LEU A 963 -10.24 -3.85 -4.89
C LEU A 963 -11.24 -4.23 -3.79
N ILE A 964 -10.78 -4.50 -2.57
CA ILE A 964 -11.65 -4.82 -1.42
C ILE A 964 -12.55 -3.63 -1.11
N ARG A 965 -12.00 -2.41 -1.00
CA ARG A 965 -12.79 -1.18 -0.78
C ARG A 965 -13.86 -0.97 -1.86
N ARG A 966 -13.57 -1.36 -3.10
CA ARG A 966 -14.48 -1.18 -4.23
C ARG A 966 -15.52 -2.30 -4.36
N PHE A 967 -15.12 -3.56 -4.17
CA PHE A 967 -15.94 -4.74 -4.49
C PHE A 967 -16.36 -5.57 -3.27
N GLY A 968 -15.57 -5.58 -2.19
CA GLY A 968 -15.67 -6.48 -1.04
C GLY A 968 -14.66 -7.62 -1.11
N ALA A 969 -14.24 -8.14 0.04
CA ALA A 969 -13.29 -9.24 0.16
C ALA A 969 -13.81 -10.55 -0.46
N ASP A 970 -15.07 -10.91 -0.21
CA ASP A 970 -15.68 -12.11 -0.80
C ASP A 970 -15.75 -12.04 -2.34
N ALA A 971 -15.99 -10.83 -2.87
CA ALA A 971 -16.00 -10.62 -4.32
C ALA A 971 -14.59 -10.78 -4.93
N LEU A 972 -13.55 -10.35 -4.20
CA LEU A 972 -12.16 -10.55 -4.61
C LEU A 972 -11.78 -12.04 -4.60
N ARG A 973 -12.13 -12.78 -3.53
CA ARG A 973 -11.90 -14.23 -3.42
C ARG A 973 -12.55 -15.01 -4.56
N LEU A 974 -13.82 -14.73 -4.84
CA LEU A 974 -14.54 -15.32 -5.96
C LEU A 974 -13.93 -14.91 -7.32
N GLY A 975 -13.43 -13.67 -7.44
CA GLY A 975 -12.68 -13.20 -8.60
C GLY A 975 -11.38 -13.98 -8.87
N TYR A 976 -10.61 -14.32 -7.82
CA TYR A 976 -9.43 -15.19 -7.95
C TYR A 976 -9.80 -16.57 -8.47
N VAL A 977 -10.87 -17.15 -7.91
CA VAL A 977 -11.36 -18.46 -8.33
C VAL A 977 -11.81 -18.48 -9.79
N PHE A 978 -12.52 -17.45 -10.24
CA PHE A 978 -12.83 -17.29 -11.67
C PHE A 978 -11.58 -17.12 -12.53
N SER A 979 -10.48 -16.61 -11.97
CA SER A 979 -9.23 -16.40 -12.68
C SER A 979 -8.50 -17.70 -13.04
N LEU A 980 -8.78 -18.79 -12.32
CA LEU A 980 -8.21 -20.12 -12.53
C LEU A 980 -8.76 -20.86 -13.76
N THR A 981 -9.90 -20.42 -14.32
CA THR A 981 -10.57 -21.05 -15.50
C THR A 981 -9.82 -20.88 -16.84
N SER A 982 -8.55 -20.52 -16.81
CA SER A 982 -7.80 -20.12 -18.00
C SER A 982 -7.44 -21.34 -18.87
N HIS A 983 -7.39 -21.17 -20.20
CA HIS A 983 -7.08 -22.25 -21.14
C HIS A 983 -5.65 -22.80 -21.00
N SER A 984 -4.77 -22.06 -20.33
CA SER A 984 -3.42 -22.48 -20.00
C SER A 984 -3.24 -22.51 -18.48
N PRO A 985 -2.67 -23.60 -17.93
CA PRO A 985 -2.36 -23.70 -16.50
C PRO A 985 -1.32 -22.67 -16.05
N GLU A 986 -0.55 -22.06 -16.97
CA GLU A 986 0.51 -21.11 -16.64
C GLU A 986 0.01 -19.68 -16.36
N VAL A 987 -1.22 -19.35 -16.74
CA VAL A 987 -1.74 -17.97 -16.69
C VAL A 987 -3.08 -17.93 -15.97
N ALA A 988 -3.19 -17.12 -14.91
CA ALA A 988 -4.47 -16.77 -14.30
C ALA A 988 -4.85 -15.34 -14.70
N MET A 989 -6.00 -15.14 -15.35
CA MET A 989 -6.40 -13.81 -15.83
C MET A 989 -7.38 -13.13 -14.87
N LEU A 990 -6.94 -12.11 -14.14
CA LEU A 990 -7.86 -11.28 -13.35
C LEU A 990 -8.35 -10.11 -14.21
N SER A 991 -9.66 -9.85 -14.16
CA SER A 991 -10.27 -8.72 -14.84
C SER A 991 -11.33 -8.05 -13.98
N GLU A 992 -11.58 -6.77 -14.24
CA GLU A 992 -12.65 -6.05 -13.55
C GLU A 992 -14.03 -6.66 -13.84
N ASP A 993 -14.24 -7.23 -15.02
CA ASP A 993 -15.49 -7.92 -15.38
C ASP A 993 -15.74 -9.14 -14.49
N ARG A 994 -14.70 -9.93 -14.20
CA ARG A 994 -14.78 -11.08 -13.27
C ARG A 994 -15.14 -10.62 -11.86
N LEU A 995 -14.58 -9.49 -11.39
CA LEU A 995 -14.91 -8.90 -10.09
C LEU A 995 -16.32 -8.31 -10.04
N ARG A 996 -16.78 -7.67 -11.13
CA ARG A 996 -18.17 -7.20 -11.27
C ARG A 996 -19.16 -8.35 -11.26
N MET A 997 -18.83 -9.44 -11.95
CA MET A 997 -19.63 -10.67 -11.94
C MET A 997 -19.69 -11.26 -10.53
N ALA A 998 -18.56 -11.39 -9.85
CA ALA A 998 -18.49 -11.86 -8.46
C ALA A 998 -19.36 -11.00 -7.52
N ARG A 999 -19.17 -9.68 -7.52
CA ARG A 999 -19.97 -8.75 -6.71
C ARG A 999 -21.46 -8.83 -7.03
N LYS A 1000 -21.81 -8.94 -8.32
CA LYS A 1000 -23.21 -9.06 -8.75
C LYS A 1000 -23.85 -10.33 -8.19
N THR A 1001 -23.18 -11.48 -8.30
CA THR A 1001 -23.66 -12.76 -7.76
C THR A 1001 -23.91 -12.67 -6.25
N LEU A 1002 -22.94 -12.15 -5.48
CA LEU A 1002 -23.07 -12.01 -4.02
C LEU A 1002 -24.17 -11.01 -3.62
N HIS A 1003 -24.28 -9.90 -4.36
CA HIS A 1003 -25.33 -8.90 -4.13
C HIS A 1003 -26.74 -9.44 -4.44
N GLU A 1004 -26.88 -10.24 -5.50
CA GLU A 1004 -28.15 -10.90 -5.83
C GLU A 1004 -28.59 -11.86 -4.72
N LEU A 1005 -27.68 -12.70 -4.22
CA LEU A 1005 -27.96 -13.59 -3.08
C LEU A 1005 -28.42 -12.79 -1.85
N ASN A 1006 -27.62 -11.83 -1.43
CA ASN A 1006 -27.89 -11.00 -0.25
C ASN A 1006 -29.25 -10.30 -0.34
N THR A 1007 -29.53 -9.65 -1.48
CA THR A 1007 -30.76 -8.86 -1.66
C THR A 1007 -32.01 -9.74 -1.72
N LYS A 1008 -31.92 -10.90 -2.39
CA LYS A 1008 -33.06 -11.81 -2.54
C LYS A 1008 -33.42 -12.50 -1.23
N VAL A 1009 -32.41 -12.95 -0.49
CA VAL A 1009 -32.60 -13.53 0.85
C VAL A 1009 -33.15 -12.47 1.81
N SER A 1010 -32.48 -11.32 1.95
CA SER A 1010 -32.92 -10.26 2.87
C SER A 1010 -34.33 -9.78 2.57
N GLY A 1011 -34.65 -9.61 1.28
CA GLY A 1011 -35.98 -9.20 0.82
C GLY A 1011 -37.06 -10.24 1.12
N PHE A 1012 -36.78 -11.53 0.87
CA PHE A 1012 -37.72 -12.62 1.18
C PHE A 1012 -38.08 -12.65 2.67
N PHE A 1013 -37.08 -12.65 3.56
CA PHE A 1013 -37.29 -12.66 5.01
C PHE A 1013 -37.92 -11.36 5.57
N GLN A 1014 -37.83 -10.23 4.85
CA GLN A 1014 -38.54 -9.00 5.19
C GLN A 1014 -40.01 -9.01 4.79
N LEU A 1015 -40.36 -9.79 3.76
CA LEU A 1015 -41.75 -9.96 3.31
C LEU A 1015 -42.48 -11.05 4.12
N ALA A 1016 -41.76 -12.01 4.68
CA ALA A 1016 -42.34 -13.06 5.53
C ALA A 1016 -42.93 -12.48 6.84
N PRO A 1017 -44.16 -12.85 7.22
CA PRO A 1017 -44.79 -12.37 8.46
C PRO A 1017 -44.04 -12.89 9.70
N ARG A 1018 -43.99 -12.11 10.79
CA ARG A 1018 -43.27 -12.50 12.03
C ARG A 1018 -43.71 -13.85 12.61
N GLN A 1019 -44.98 -14.22 12.44
CA GLN A 1019 -45.56 -15.49 12.88
C GLN A 1019 -44.98 -16.72 12.14
N ALA A 1020 -44.34 -16.51 10.98
CA ALA A 1020 -43.64 -17.57 10.24
C ALA A 1020 -42.41 -18.12 10.97
N PHE A 1021 -41.93 -17.39 11.98
CA PHE A 1021 -40.74 -17.71 12.77
C PHE A 1021 -41.07 -18.36 14.11
N ASP A 1022 -42.36 -18.57 14.43
CA ASP A 1022 -42.83 -19.13 15.72
C ASP A 1022 -42.93 -20.67 15.72
N GLY A 1023 -42.12 -21.37 14.91
CA GLY A 1023 -41.96 -22.83 15.02
C GLY A 1023 -43.16 -23.68 14.57
N VAL A 1024 -43.98 -23.21 13.63
CA VAL A 1024 -44.99 -24.07 12.99
C VAL A 1024 -44.28 -25.02 12.02
N LEU A 1025 -44.16 -26.30 12.41
CA LEU A 1025 -43.80 -27.40 11.52
C LEU A 1025 -44.76 -27.40 10.33
N CYS A 1026 -44.27 -27.04 9.13
CA CYS A 1026 -45.08 -27.14 7.93
C CYS A 1026 -45.31 -28.62 7.61
N GLU A 1027 -46.57 -29.05 7.63
CA GLU A 1027 -47.00 -30.36 7.15
C GLU A 1027 -46.73 -30.45 5.63
N ALA A 1028 -45.76 -31.29 5.26
CA ALA A 1028 -45.33 -31.66 3.89
C ALA A 1028 -44.87 -30.52 2.94
N TRP A 1029 -43.59 -30.54 2.56
CA TRP A 1029 -43.02 -29.66 1.52
C TRP A 1029 -43.64 -29.92 0.14
N GLN A 1030 -43.91 -28.85 -0.63
CA GLN A 1030 -44.39 -28.97 -2.00
C GLN A 1030 -43.33 -29.56 -2.93
N ALA A 1031 -43.72 -30.09 -4.09
CA ALA A 1031 -42.78 -30.68 -5.05
C ALA A 1031 -41.66 -29.70 -5.48
N GLU A 1032 -41.98 -28.41 -5.62
CA GLU A 1032 -40.99 -27.37 -5.93
C GLU A 1032 -40.02 -27.08 -4.77
N ASP A 1033 -40.48 -27.22 -3.52
CA ASP A 1033 -39.68 -27.05 -2.30
C ASP A 1033 -38.69 -28.21 -2.14
N GLN A 1034 -39.16 -29.43 -2.37
CA GLN A 1034 -38.32 -30.64 -2.39
C GLN A 1034 -37.29 -30.57 -3.51
N ALA A 1035 -37.66 -30.07 -4.68
CA ALA A 1035 -36.74 -29.93 -5.82
C ALA A 1035 -35.61 -28.93 -5.54
N ILE A 1036 -35.91 -27.75 -4.97
CA ILE A 1036 -34.85 -26.76 -4.66
C ILE A 1036 -33.92 -27.27 -3.55
N GLN A 1037 -34.45 -27.98 -2.54
CA GLN A 1037 -33.60 -28.58 -1.50
C GLN A 1037 -32.71 -29.68 -2.08
N ALA A 1038 -33.27 -30.62 -2.83
CA ALA A 1038 -32.50 -31.71 -3.44
C ALA A 1038 -31.39 -31.17 -4.35
N GLN A 1039 -31.67 -30.10 -5.11
CA GLN A 1039 -30.69 -29.43 -5.94
C GLN A 1039 -29.58 -28.75 -5.11
N ALA A 1040 -29.93 -28.15 -3.97
CA ALA A 1040 -28.97 -27.54 -3.06
C ALA A 1040 -28.03 -28.59 -2.44
N SER A 1041 -28.58 -29.72 -1.98
CA SER A 1041 -27.78 -30.83 -1.44
C SER A 1041 -26.87 -31.45 -2.50
N ALA A 1042 -27.32 -31.59 -3.74
CA ALA A 1042 -26.48 -32.06 -4.85
C ALA A 1042 -25.31 -31.11 -5.15
N TRP A 1043 -25.53 -29.79 -5.08
CA TRP A 1043 -24.44 -28.81 -5.24
C TRP A 1043 -23.47 -28.80 -4.07
N LEU A 1044 -23.95 -29.05 -2.85
CA LEU A 1044 -23.07 -29.25 -1.71
C LEU A 1044 -22.14 -30.45 -1.95
N GLU A 1045 -22.66 -31.60 -2.34
CA GLU A 1045 -21.84 -32.79 -2.65
C GLU A 1045 -20.79 -32.51 -3.73
N GLN A 1046 -21.19 -31.86 -4.82
CA GLN A 1046 -20.27 -31.46 -5.90
C GLN A 1046 -19.21 -30.47 -5.42
N ALA A 1047 -19.58 -29.50 -4.59
CA ALA A 1047 -18.62 -28.54 -4.02
C ALA A 1047 -17.61 -29.23 -3.10
N VAL A 1048 -18.05 -30.16 -2.24
CA VAL A 1048 -17.15 -30.94 -1.37
C VAL A 1048 -16.15 -31.75 -2.19
N LEU A 1049 -16.62 -32.43 -3.25
CA LEU A 1049 -15.75 -33.17 -4.17
C LEU A 1049 -14.73 -32.24 -4.85
N ALA A 1050 -15.19 -31.10 -5.38
CA ALA A 1050 -14.31 -30.13 -6.03
C ALA A 1050 -13.26 -29.54 -5.08
N TYR A 1051 -13.58 -29.28 -3.81
CA TYR A 1051 -12.57 -28.89 -2.82
C TYR A 1051 -11.57 -30.01 -2.53
N GLY A 1052 -12.03 -31.26 -2.49
CA GLY A 1052 -11.15 -32.44 -2.34
C GLY A 1052 -10.10 -32.51 -3.45
N LEU A 1053 -10.53 -32.23 -4.69
CA LEU A 1053 -9.69 -32.23 -5.89
C LEU A 1053 -8.98 -30.88 -6.16
N ASN A 1054 -9.12 -29.89 -5.28
CA ASN A 1054 -8.59 -28.52 -5.45
C ASN A 1054 -9.08 -27.81 -6.74
N GLN A 1055 -10.26 -28.16 -7.23
CA GLN A 1055 -10.94 -27.58 -8.39
C GLN A 1055 -11.77 -26.36 -8.01
N PHE A 1056 -11.13 -25.33 -7.43
CA PHE A 1056 -11.85 -24.17 -6.89
C PHE A 1056 -12.71 -23.44 -7.94
N SER A 1057 -12.27 -23.38 -9.19
CA SER A 1057 -13.03 -22.74 -10.29
C SER A 1057 -14.41 -23.36 -10.51
N GLU A 1058 -14.53 -24.67 -10.26
CA GLU A 1058 -15.79 -25.39 -10.35
C GLU A 1058 -16.72 -24.96 -9.23
N VAL A 1059 -16.23 -24.87 -8.00
CA VAL A 1059 -16.98 -24.34 -6.84
C VAL A 1059 -17.52 -22.93 -7.10
N GLY A 1060 -16.69 -22.05 -7.67
CA GLY A 1060 -17.14 -20.69 -8.04
C GLY A 1060 -18.26 -20.71 -9.08
N SER A 1061 -18.22 -21.65 -10.03
CA SER A 1061 -19.26 -21.83 -11.06
C SER A 1061 -20.55 -22.38 -10.46
N LEU A 1062 -20.44 -23.36 -9.55
CA LEU A 1062 -21.56 -23.90 -8.79
C LEU A 1062 -22.27 -22.81 -7.97
N LEU A 1063 -21.52 -21.91 -7.32
CA LEU A 1063 -22.11 -20.78 -6.57
C LEU A 1063 -22.96 -19.86 -7.48
N VAL A 1064 -22.51 -19.58 -8.70
CA VAL A 1064 -23.29 -18.76 -9.65
C VAL A 1064 -24.60 -19.45 -10.02
N LEU A 1065 -24.57 -20.75 -10.27
CA LEU A 1065 -25.77 -21.55 -10.57
C LEU A 1065 -26.71 -21.62 -9.36
N ALA A 1066 -26.14 -21.82 -8.16
CA ALA A 1066 -26.84 -21.87 -6.89
C ALA A 1066 -27.63 -20.58 -6.62
N VAL A 1067 -26.96 -19.42 -6.69
CA VAL A 1067 -27.62 -18.12 -6.50
C VAL A 1067 -28.73 -17.89 -7.51
N LYS A 1068 -28.51 -18.25 -8.78
CA LYS A 1068 -29.54 -18.12 -9.82
C LYS A 1068 -30.77 -18.95 -9.49
N SER A 1069 -30.59 -20.22 -9.11
CA SER A 1069 -31.70 -21.13 -8.81
C SER A 1069 -32.49 -20.71 -7.57
N LEU A 1070 -31.80 -20.31 -6.48
CA LEU A 1070 -32.47 -19.80 -5.29
C LEU A 1070 -33.25 -18.51 -5.58
N LYS A 1071 -32.68 -17.60 -6.38
CA LYS A 1071 -33.40 -16.40 -6.83
C LYS A 1071 -34.67 -16.75 -7.59
N ASP A 1072 -34.56 -17.68 -8.55
CA ASP A 1072 -35.70 -18.07 -9.40
C ASP A 1072 -36.79 -18.77 -8.56
N TYR A 1073 -36.40 -19.60 -7.60
CA TYR A 1073 -37.31 -20.19 -6.61
C TYR A 1073 -37.99 -19.12 -5.74
N ILE A 1074 -37.23 -18.21 -5.11
CA ILE A 1074 -37.79 -17.14 -4.26
C ILE A 1074 -38.78 -16.27 -5.04
N ASN A 1075 -38.46 -15.90 -6.28
CA ASN A 1075 -39.39 -15.10 -7.10
C ASN A 1075 -40.69 -15.87 -7.37
N ARG A 1076 -40.61 -17.14 -7.75
CA ARG A 1076 -41.81 -17.98 -7.98
C ARG A 1076 -42.65 -18.11 -6.72
N VAL A 1077 -42.02 -18.37 -5.58
CA VAL A 1077 -42.72 -18.50 -4.28
C VAL A 1077 -43.39 -17.20 -3.86
N ILE A 1078 -42.74 -16.04 -4.04
CA ILE A 1078 -43.34 -14.73 -3.74
C ILE A 1078 -44.53 -14.44 -4.68
N GLU A 1079 -44.46 -14.89 -5.93
CA GLU A 1079 -45.55 -14.74 -6.89
C GLU A 1079 -46.72 -15.68 -6.60
N SER A 1080 -46.44 -16.93 -6.21
CA SER A 1080 -47.44 -17.99 -6.00
C SER A 1080 -48.03 -18.03 -4.58
N ARG A 1081 -47.26 -17.65 -3.55
CA ARG A 1081 -47.65 -17.68 -2.12
C ARG A 1081 -47.65 -16.26 -1.55
N ARG A 1082 -48.78 -15.80 -0.99
CA ARG A 1082 -48.90 -14.44 -0.40
C ARG A 1082 -49.36 -14.47 1.05
N GLY A 1083 -48.85 -13.56 1.86
CA GLY A 1083 -49.26 -13.40 3.26
C GLY A 1083 -48.90 -14.63 4.11
N PRO A 1084 -49.85 -15.26 4.83
CA PRO A 1084 -49.56 -16.39 5.71
C PRO A 1084 -48.98 -17.62 4.99
N ASP A 1085 -49.28 -17.83 3.70
CA ASP A 1085 -48.77 -18.97 2.91
C ASP A 1085 -47.27 -18.86 2.60
N LEU A 1086 -46.70 -17.65 2.63
CA LEU A 1086 -45.26 -17.42 2.44
C LEU A 1086 -44.44 -18.02 3.59
N SER A 1087 -45.06 -18.19 4.76
CA SER A 1087 -44.45 -18.80 5.96
C SER A 1087 -44.01 -20.23 5.71
N SER A 1088 -44.73 -20.98 4.86
CA SER A 1088 -44.40 -22.37 4.50
C SER A 1088 -43.04 -22.52 3.80
N ALA A 1089 -42.59 -21.47 3.10
CA ALA A 1089 -41.33 -21.47 2.37
C ALA A 1089 -40.12 -21.02 3.21
N VAL A 1090 -40.35 -20.44 4.40
CA VAL A 1090 -39.27 -19.99 5.28
C VAL A 1090 -38.36 -21.14 5.72
N PRO A 1091 -38.87 -22.30 6.19
CA PRO A 1091 -38.04 -23.46 6.53
C PRO A 1091 -37.26 -24.00 5.33
N VAL A 1092 -37.84 -23.96 4.13
CA VAL A 1092 -37.21 -24.43 2.88
C VAL A 1092 -36.05 -23.52 2.50
N VAL A 1093 -36.26 -22.20 2.46
CA VAL A 1093 -35.19 -21.24 2.18
C VAL A 1093 -34.08 -21.34 3.24
N ASN A 1094 -34.43 -21.55 4.51
CA ASN A 1094 -33.43 -21.75 5.57
C ASN A 1094 -32.61 -23.04 5.37
N ALA A 1095 -33.26 -24.14 4.99
CA ALA A 1095 -32.59 -25.42 4.69
C ALA A 1095 -31.67 -25.32 3.45
N VAL A 1096 -32.11 -24.63 2.39
CA VAL A 1096 -31.29 -24.37 1.20
C VAL A 1096 -30.09 -23.48 1.56
N LEU A 1097 -30.30 -22.45 2.39
CA LEU A 1097 -29.22 -21.58 2.83
C LEU A 1097 -28.20 -22.33 3.68
N ALA A 1098 -28.62 -23.27 4.53
CA ALA A 1098 -27.71 -24.12 5.29
C ALA A 1098 -26.80 -24.97 4.38
N ASP A 1099 -27.37 -25.58 3.33
CA ASP A 1099 -26.59 -26.34 2.34
C ASP A 1099 -25.63 -25.43 1.55
N TYR A 1100 -26.08 -24.23 1.17
CA TYR A 1100 -25.22 -23.25 0.48
C TYR A 1100 -24.12 -22.73 1.40
N GLU A 1101 -24.41 -22.53 2.67
CA GLU A 1101 -23.42 -22.14 3.67
C GLU A 1101 -22.36 -23.23 3.82
N ALA A 1102 -22.79 -24.48 3.94
CA ALA A 1102 -21.90 -25.63 4.00
C ALA A 1102 -21.00 -25.71 2.75
N ALA A 1103 -21.56 -25.47 1.55
CA ALA A 1103 -20.85 -25.55 0.29
C ALA A 1103 -19.91 -24.36 0.01
N PHE A 1104 -20.35 -23.13 0.29
CA PHE A 1104 -19.76 -21.92 -0.29
C PHE A 1104 -19.15 -20.97 0.74
N ALA A 1105 -19.36 -21.17 2.05
CA ALA A 1105 -18.67 -20.37 3.06
C ALA A 1105 -17.13 -20.50 3.06
N PRO A 1106 -16.51 -21.64 2.67
CA PRO A 1106 -15.05 -21.67 2.50
C PRO A 1106 -14.54 -20.65 1.46
N LEU A 1107 -15.35 -20.41 0.42
CA LEU A 1107 -15.07 -19.44 -0.64
C LEU A 1107 -15.45 -18.00 -0.26
N CYS A 1108 -16.66 -17.80 0.27
CA CYS A 1108 -17.21 -16.49 0.65
C CYS A 1108 -17.56 -16.42 2.16
N PRO A 1109 -16.56 -16.41 3.05
CA PRO A 1109 -16.79 -16.59 4.47
C PRO A 1109 -17.57 -15.44 5.13
N PHE A 1110 -17.43 -14.20 4.64
CA PHE A 1110 -18.05 -13.05 5.31
C PHE A 1110 -19.57 -12.99 5.08
N LEU A 1111 -19.99 -13.10 3.82
CA LEU A 1111 -21.39 -13.07 3.42
C LEU A 1111 -22.17 -14.19 4.11
N PHE A 1112 -21.67 -15.42 4.06
CA PHE A 1112 -22.39 -16.56 4.61
C PHE A 1112 -22.48 -16.50 6.14
N HIS A 1113 -21.43 -16.05 6.82
CA HIS A 1113 -21.48 -15.83 8.27
C HIS A 1113 -22.53 -14.78 8.65
N LYS A 1114 -22.60 -13.65 7.92
CA LYS A 1114 -23.59 -12.59 8.18
C LYS A 1114 -25.01 -12.99 7.81
N LEU A 1115 -25.21 -13.67 6.70
CA LEU A 1115 -26.52 -14.18 6.30
C LEU A 1115 -27.08 -15.12 7.37
N GLN A 1116 -26.26 -16.04 7.86
CA GLN A 1116 -26.66 -16.96 8.93
C GLN A 1116 -27.05 -16.19 10.20
N GLN A 1117 -26.17 -15.30 10.70
CA GLN A 1117 -26.45 -14.48 11.88
C GLN A 1117 -27.75 -13.68 11.73
N TRP A 1118 -27.96 -13.06 10.56
CA TRP A 1118 -29.12 -12.23 10.30
C TRP A 1118 -30.41 -13.05 10.23
N VAL A 1119 -30.38 -14.21 9.56
CA VAL A 1119 -31.53 -15.13 9.50
C VAL A 1119 -31.85 -15.66 10.90
N SER A 1120 -30.86 -16.11 11.67
CA SER A 1120 -31.06 -16.61 13.04
C SER A 1120 -31.65 -15.55 13.99
N MET A 1121 -31.21 -14.29 13.89
CA MET A 1121 -31.77 -13.19 14.70
C MET A 1121 -33.25 -12.92 14.40
N ARG A 1122 -33.68 -13.10 13.15
CA ARG A 1122 -35.09 -12.88 12.75
C ARG A 1122 -35.97 -14.11 12.93
N ALA A 1123 -35.38 -15.30 12.82
CA ALA A 1123 -36.09 -16.56 12.90
C ALA A 1123 -36.32 -17.08 14.32
N GLY A 1124 -35.87 -16.39 15.37
CA GLY A 1124 -36.12 -16.80 16.76
C GLY A 1124 -35.67 -18.24 17.05
N ALA A 1125 -34.36 -18.51 16.99
CA ALA A 1125 -33.76 -19.80 17.37
C ALA A 1125 -34.52 -21.07 16.90
N ILE A 1126 -34.96 -21.12 15.63
CA ILE A 1126 -35.40 -22.38 15.03
C ILE A 1126 -34.15 -23.20 14.69
N GLU A 1127 -33.93 -24.33 15.39
CA GLU A 1127 -32.97 -25.34 14.95
C GLU A 1127 -33.41 -25.91 13.59
N PRO A 1128 -32.47 -26.13 12.64
CA PRO A 1128 -32.82 -26.71 11.35
C PRO A 1128 -33.35 -28.13 11.56
N VAL A 1129 -34.64 -28.34 11.30
CA VAL A 1129 -35.24 -29.68 11.24
C VAL A 1129 -34.68 -30.36 9.99
N ARG A 1130 -33.61 -31.15 10.17
CA ARG A 1130 -33.13 -32.06 9.15
C ARG A 1130 -34.18 -33.15 8.97
N GLY A 1131 -34.78 -33.26 7.79
CA GLY A 1131 -35.26 -34.57 7.35
C GLY A 1131 -34.05 -35.50 7.35
N GLU A 1132 -34.14 -36.66 7.99
CA GLU A 1132 -33.03 -37.60 8.12
C GLU A 1132 -32.28 -37.76 6.78
N PRO A 1133 -31.00 -37.36 6.69
CA PRO A 1133 -30.17 -37.80 5.60
C PRO A 1133 -30.05 -39.32 5.73
N ALA A 1134 -30.36 -40.05 4.66
CA ALA A 1134 -29.93 -41.45 4.55
C ALA A 1134 -28.44 -41.51 4.92
N GLY A 1135 -28.11 -42.31 5.92
CA GLY A 1135 -26.84 -42.25 6.64
C GLY A 1135 -25.63 -42.06 5.73
N LEU A 1136 -24.92 -40.95 5.93
CA LEU A 1136 -23.56 -40.73 5.42
C LEU A 1136 -22.60 -41.66 6.18
N GLN A 1137 -22.64 -42.95 5.86
CA GLN A 1137 -21.46 -43.82 6.00
C GLN A 1137 -20.56 -43.52 4.81
N ILE A 1138 -19.62 -42.60 4.99
CA ILE A 1138 -18.45 -42.54 4.11
C ILE A 1138 -17.65 -43.81 4.42
N THR A 1139 -17.79 -44.84 3.58
CA THR A 1139 -16.91 -46.00 3.60
C THR A 1139 -15.48 -45.53 3.32
N PRO A 1140 -14.48 -45.98 4.09
CA PRO A 1140 -13.09 -45.65 3.80
C PRO A 1140 -12.74 -46.23 2.44
N PHE A 1141 -12.34 -45.37 1.50
CA PHE A 1141 -11.90 -45.78 0.17
C PHE A 1141 -10.66 -46.66 0.31
N ASN A 1142 -10.81 -47.92 -0.09
CA ASN A 1142 -9.72 -48.86 -0.25
C ASN A 1142 -9.06 -48.55 -1.60
N ASN A 1143 -7.80 -48.15 -1.59
CA ASN A 1143 -6.97 -47.95 -2.77
C ASN A 1143 -6.83 -49.29 -3.51
N ASN A 1144 -7.66 -49.56 -4.50
CA ASN A 1144 -7.39 -50.51 -5.60
C ASN A 1144 -8.57 -50.52 -6.59
N ALA A 1145 -8.59 -49.58 -7.53
CA ALA A 1145 -9.25 -49.77 -8.82
C ALA A 1145 -8.75 -48.71 -9.80
N THR A 1146 -7.70 -49.06 -10.54
CA THR A 1146 -7.32 -48.48 -11.82
C THR A 1146 -8.43 -48.65 -12.85
N THR A 1147 -8.86 -47.56 -13.49
CA THR A 1147 -9.02 -47.40 -14.95
C THR A 1147 -9.43 -45.98 -15.28
#